data_AF-A0AAV2BX31-F1
#
_entry.id   AF-A0AAV2BX31-F1
#
_cell.length_a   1.000
_cell.length_b   1.000
_cell.length_c   1.000
_cell.angle_alpha   90.00
_cell.angle_beta   90.00
_cell.angle_gamma   90.00
#
_symmetry.space_group_name_H-M   'P 1'
#
loop_
_entity.id
_entity.type
_entity.pdbx_description
1 polymer ?
#
loop_
_entity_poly.entity_id
_entity_poly.type
_entity_poly.pdbx_seq_one_letter_code
_entity_poly.pdbx_strand_id
1 'polypeptide(L)'
;MRLVMKKIVNMELNASEEERVSKCQGKTLNEKYSYAYQQLQRHVTEIFDSDVNKDKNKTSKGIKQILEKKEGLFRMNMMGKRVNYAARSVISPDPYIMVDEIGIPLVFAKKLTFPEPVTYQNVENLRRAVMNGPDIHPGASVIEMEDGTKRKIPPDMPERRQALANMLLTPQNSTAKKRGNVKIVHRHIKNGDYVLLNRQPTLHRPSMMACKARILPGEKTLRLHYSNCKSYNADFDGDEMNCHLPQSYLGQAECFGLADVNHQYLVPKDGTPLGGIIQDHIIAGVLLTERGRFFPKDQYHQLIFSAMAFFRKRIKLLPPAILKPQRLWSGKQVVSTIIINLIPKGKIPPTVEGKAKVSQKNWKTKPSQEWSAGGAITGESMSESEVIIRHGELLCGVIDKAQVGPTPYSLIHMCFELYGGEVSNTILTALARLFTHYLQYYSGFSLGIEDIYVNEKANKKRRHILRTAKKKGLIATAKAIDVDNPENPDPEELLTKYKDVHCCRDDFGLKMLDMEMKNVTGTLNNEINKVCTLKGLRKKFPYNNLQLMVESGAKGSTVNAMQISCLLGQIELEGRRMPLMLNGSTLPSFRSYDTSPQAGGFVGGRFLTGINPQEYFFHSMAGREGIIDTAVKTSRSGYLQRCLIKHLEGITVQYDHTVRDSDGTVIQFLYGEDGMDPLKMQLLKENRLHLLGMNYEAAMSEKNVHVLKQMVDVDLNKEKKKD
;
A
#
# COMPACT_ATOMS: atom_id res chain seq x y z
N MET A 1 23.03 12.26 -59.58
CA MET A 1 23.05 10.87 -60.08
C MET A 1 22.42 10.73 -61.47
N ARG A 2 21.10 10.90 -61.66
CA ARG A 2 20.43 10.73 -62.97
C ARG A 2 21.06 11.53 -64.13
N LEU A 3 21.41 12.80 -63.90
CA LEU A 3 22.06 13.64 -64.91
C LEU A 3 23.48 13.16 -65.27
N VAL A 4 24.25 12.68 -64.28
CA VAL A 4 25.60 12.11 -64.50
C VAL A 4 25.50 10.80 -65.29
N MET A 5 24.49 9.97 -65.00
CA MET A 5 24.23 8.72 -65.72
C MET A 5 23.80 8.96 -67.18
N LYS A 6 22.93 9.95 -67.43
CA LYS A 6 22.58 10.38 -68.80
C LYS A 6 23.80 10.80 -69.60
N LYS A 7 24.74 11.54 -68.97
CA LYS A 7 26.00 11.95 -69.61
C LYS A 7 26.95 10.78 -69.87
N ILE A 8 26.97 9.75 -69.00
CA ILE A 8 27.76 8.52 -69.21
C ILE A 8 27.21 7.69 -70.39
N VAL A 9 25.90 7.71 -70.63
CA VAL A 9 25.22 6.98 -71.72
C VAL A 9 25.07 7.84 -73.00
N ASN A 10 25.79 8.97 -73.09
CA ASN A 10 25.77 9.89 -74.25
C ASN A 10 24.38 10.43 -74.65
N MET A 11 23.48 10.63 -73.68
CA MET A 11 22.21 11.33 -73.92
C MET A 11 22.42 12.85 -73.86
N GLU A 12 21.75 13.59 -74.75
CA GLU A 12 21.77 15.05 -74.77
C GLU A 12 21.16 15.62 -73.47
N LEU A 13 21.85 16.62 -72.91
CA LEU A 13 21.48 17.33 -71.69
C LEU A 13 21.32 18.82 -72.04
N ASN A 14 20.32 19.47 -71.45
CA ASN A 14 20.13 20.90 -71.66
C ASN A 14 21.23 21.69 -70.91
N ALA A 15 21.52 22.93 -71.32
CA ALA A 15 22.58 23.76 -70.75
C ALA A 15 22.52 23.89 -69.20
N SER A 16 21.31 23.95 -68.63
CA SER A 16 21.09 23.96 -67.17
C SER A 16 21.45 22.62 -66.49
N GLU A 17 21.21 21.49 -67.16
CA GLU A 17 21.54 20.17 -66.63
C GLU A 17 23.04 19.91 -66.68
N GLU A 18 23.72 20.40 -67.71
CA GLU A 18 25.18 20.34 -67.82
C GLU A 18 25.88 21.14 -66.72
N GLU A 19 25.35 22.32 -66.39
CA GLU A 19 25.83 23.14 -65.27
C GLU A 19 25.68 22.41 -63.92
N ARG A 20 24.63 21.62 -63.74
CA ARG A 20 24.43 20.83 -62.51
C ARG A 20 25.38 19.64 -62.42
N VAL A 21 25.75 19.03 -63.55
CA VAL A 21 26.75 17.96 -63.62
C VAL A 21 28.17 18.51 -63.43
N SER A 22 28.45 19.73 -63.88
CA SER A 22 29.75 20.38 -63.67
C SER A 22 30.00 20.71 -62.20
N LYS A 23 28.97 21.14 -61.46
CA LYS A 23 28.99 21.44 -60.01
C LYS A 23 29.15 20.22 -59.08
N CYS A 24 28.97 18.99 -59.56
CA CYS A 24 29.20 17.79 -58.74
C CYS A 24 30.70 17.56 -58.45
N GLN A 25 31.04 17.19 -57.21
CA GLN A 25 32.42 16.85 -56.83
C GLN A 25 32.93 15.58 -57.55
N GLY A 26 34.18 15.63 -58.01
CA GLY A 26 34.86 14.57 -58.77
C GLY A 26 35.52 15.09 -60.04
N LYS A 27 36.69 14.58 -60.42
CA LYS A 27 37.41 14.98 -61.63
C LYS A 27 36.92 14.21 -62.86
N THR A 28 36.65 12.91 -62.70
CA THR A 28 36.10 12.05 -63.76
C THR A 28 34.58 11.91 -63.65
N LEU A 29 33.90 11.57 -64.75
CA LEU A 29 32.44 11.29 -64.73
C LEU A 29 32.10 10.11 -63.79
N ASN A 30 32.99 9.11 -63.71
CA ASN A 30 32.84 7.97 -62.80
C ASN A 30 33.00 8.38 -61.33
N GLU A 31 33.96 9.25 -61.00
CA GLU A 31 34.08 9.81 -59.64
C GLU A 31 32.85 10.63 -59.25
N LYS A 32 32.34 11.47 -60.16
CA LYS A 32 31.12 12.25 -59.95
C LYS A 32 29.90 11.37 -59.73
N TYR A 33 29.81 10.24 -60.45
CA TYR A 33 28.75 9.27 -60.26
C TYR A 33 28.86 8.57 -58.90
N SER A 34 30.05 8.05 -58.56
CA SER A 34 30.31 7.38 -57.29
C SER A 34 30.06 8.30 -56.09
N TYR A 35 30.50 9.56 -56.15
CA TYR A 35 30.22 10.55 -55.11
C TYR A 35 28.73 10.83 -54.98
N ALA A 36 28.03 11.06 -56.11
CA ALA A 36 26.58 11.30 -56.09
C ALA A 36 25.80 10.07 -55.57
N TYR A 37 26.27 8.86 -55.86
CA TYR A 37 25.70 7.61 -55.34
C TYR A 37 25.91 7.49 -53.82
N GLN A 38 27.12 7.76 -53.33
CA GLN A 38 27.42 7.76 -51.89
C GLN A 38 26.59 8.80 -51.13
N GLN A 39 26.43 10.02 -51.67
CA GLN A 39 25.59 11.05 -51.05
C GLN A 39 24.11 10.67 -51.05
N LEU A 40 23.60 10.07 -52.14
CA LEU A 40 22.24 9.56 -52.18
C LEU A 40 22.03 8.46 -51.14
N GLN A 41 22.94 7.48 -51.09
CA GLN A 41 22.89 6.41 -50.09
C GLN A 41 22.94 6.98 -48.68
N ARG A 42 23.79 7.99 -48.42
CA ARG A 42 23.88 8.67 -47.14
C ARG A 42 22.55 9.30 -46.73
N HIS A 43 21.93 10.07 -47.62
CA HIS A 43 20.65 10.72 -47.34
C HIS A 43 19.48 9.74 -47.21
N VAL A 44 19.45 8.67 -48.02
CA VAL A 44 18.44 7.61 -47.87
C VAL A 44 18.61 6.91 -46.52
N THR A 45 19.85 6.55 -46.15
CA THR A 45 20.13 5.96 -44.84
C THR A 45 19.74 6.91 -43.71
N GLU A 46 20.03 8.22 -43.79
CA GLU A 46 19.66 9.21 -42.78
C GLU A 46 18.13 9.30 -42.54
N ILE A 47 17.31 9.11 -43.58
CA ILE A 47 15.84 9.09 -43.44
C ILE A 47 15.39 7.90 -42.60
N PHE A 48 16.02 6.73 -42.76
CA PHE A 48 15.64 5.52 -42.04
C PHE A 48 16.32 5.42 -40.67
N ASP A 49 17.64 5.56 -40.63
CA ASP A 49 18.49 5.42 -39.46
C ASP A 49 19.54 6.54 -39.40
N SER A 50 19.28 7.53 -38.53
CA SER A 50 20.20 8.65 -38.32
C SER A 50 21.47 8.27 -37.55
N ASP A 51 21.54 7.10 -36.89
CA ASP A 51 22.70 6.70 -36.07
C ASP A 51 23.85 6.12 -36.91
N VAL A 52 23.56 5.67 -38.15
CA VAL A 52 24.57 5.15 -39.09
C VAL A 52 25.47 6.27 -39.61
N ASN A 53 24.94 7.49 -39.75
CA ASN A 53 25.68 8.66 -40.21
C ASN A 53 25.80 9.69 -39.08
N LYS A 54 26.81 9.54 -38.22
CA LYS A 54 27.07 10.45 -37.08
C LYS A 54 27.71 11.77 -37.52
N ASP A 55 27.04 12.54 -38.38
CA ASP A 55 27.40 13.94 -38.59
C ASP A 55 27.01 14.74 -37.34
N LYS A 56 27.99 15.19 -36.56
CA LYS A 56 27.80 15.91 -35.28
C LYS A 56 26.93 17.18 -35.39
N ASN A 57 26.71 17.68 -36.61
CA ASN A 57 26.07 18.98 -36.89
C ASN A 57 24.66 18.88 -37.50
N LYS A 58 24.11 17.70 -37.78
CA LYS A 58 22.72 17.55 -38.28
C LYS A 58 21.95 16.48 -37.50
N THR A 59 20.94 16.92 -36.75
CA THR A 59 20.16 16.12 -35.80
C THR A 59 18.71 15.90 -36.27
N SER A 60 18.49 15.58 -37.54
CA SER A 60 17.18 15.08 -37.98
C SER A 60 17.02 13.62 -37.53
N LYS A 61 15.94 13.32 -36.79
CA LYS A 61 15.63 11.95 -36.36
C LYS A 61 15.16 11.14 -37.55
N GLY A 62 15.77 9.98 -37.80
CA GLY A 62 15.28 9.00 -38.77
C GLY A 62 14.00 8.31 -38.29
N ILE A 63 13.34 7.59 -39.19
CA ILE A 63 12.10 6.83 -38.90
C ILE A 63 12.33 5.83 -37.76
N LYS A 64 13.45 5.11 -37.76
CA LYS A 64 13.82 4.16 -36.71
C LYS A 64 13.86 4.83 -35.33
N GLN A 65 14.48 5.99 -35.22
CA GLN A 65 14.60 6.74 -33.96
C GLN A 65 13.25 7.27 -33.44
N ILE A 66 12.25 7.45 -34.31
CA ILE A 66 10.88 7.83 -33.92
C ILE A 66 10.12 6.61 -33.35
N LEU A 67 10.42 5.41 -33.86
CA LEU A 67 9.77 4.16 -33.42
C LEU A 67 10.41 3.60 -32.14
N GLU A 68 11.74 3.61 -32.06
CA GLU A 68 12.52 3.04 -30.95
C GLU A 68 12.61 3.97 -29.73
N LYS A 69 13.19 3.47 -28.64
CA LYS A 69 13.39 4.15 -27.34
C LYS A 69 12.13 4.24 -26.46
N LYS A 70 12.32 4.77 -25.25
CA LYS A 70 11.25 4.97 -24.25
C LYS A 70 10.21 6.00 -24.71
N GLU A 71 10.68 7.03 -25.40
CA GLU A 71 9.86 8.10 -26.00
C GLU A 71 9.38 7.76 -27.43
N GLY A 72 9.71 6.57 -27.93
CA GLY A 72 9.28 6.10 -29.23
C GLY A 72 7.78 5.82 -29.30
N LEU A 73 7.27 5.76 -30.53
CA LEU A 73 5.84 5.63 -30.85
C LEU A 73 5.14 4.50 -30.07
N PHE A 74 5.72 3.30 -30.07
CA PHE A 74 5.08 2.11 -29.46
C PHE A 74 4.85 2.28 -27.96
N ARG A 75 5.85 2.76 -27.22
CA ARG A 75 5.76 2.85 -25.76
C ARG A 75 4.98 4.08 -25.31
N MET A 76 5.22 5.23 -25.93
CA MET A 76 4.71 6.50 -25.45
C MET A 76 3.30 6.83 -25.95
N ASN A 77 2.93 6.35 -27.14
CA ASN A 77 1.69 6.74 -27.82
C ASN A 77 0.75 5.57 -28.14
N MET A 78 1.22 4.32 -28.14
CA MET A 78 0.36 3.14 -28.32
C MET A 78 0.04 2.48 -26.98
N MET A 79 1.07 2.05 -26.24
CA MET A 79 0.90 1.38 -24.94
C MET A 79 0.50 2.35 -23.82
N GLY A 80 1.18 3.49 -23.74
CA GLY A 80 0.77 4.62 -22.91
C GLY A 80 0.04 5.66 -23.76
N LYS A 81 -1.00 6.30 -23.21
CA LYS A 81 -1.67 7.45 -23.84
C LYS A 81 -2.07 8.44 -22.77
N ARG A 82 -2.11 9.72 -23.13
CA ARG A 82 -2.85 10.72 -22.36
C ARG A 82 -4.34 10.51 -22.62
N VAL A 83 -5.14 10.58 -21.56
CA VAL A 83 -6.58 10.30 -21.62
C VAL A 83 -7.39 11.54 -21.29
N ASN A 84 -8.59 11.63 -21.88
CA ASN A 84 -9.60 12.62 -21.50
C ASN A 84 -10.34 12.15 -20.24
N TYR A 85 -11.17 13.04 -19.67
CA TYR A 85 -12.01 12.75 -18.49
C TYR A 85 -11.24 12.19 -17.29
N ALA A 86 -10.07 12.78 -17.05
CA ALA A 86 -9.24 12.49 -15.89
C ALA A 86 -8.88 13.78 -15.16
N ALA A 87 -8.60 13.66 -13.87
CA ALA A 87 -8.12 14.72 -13.00
C ALA A 87 -6.92 14.21 -12.18
N ARG A 88 -6.14 15.13 -11.65
CA ARG A 88 -5.05 14.84 -10.73
C ARG A 88 -5.06 15.89 -9.62
N SER A 89 -4.86 15.45 -8.38
CA SER A 89 -4.65 16.35 -7.25
C SER A 89 -3.84 15.66 -6.17
N VAL A 90 -3.30 16.47 -5.26
CA VAL A 90 -2.79 16.00 -3.98
C VAL A 90 -3.93 15.32 -3.22
N ILE A 91 -3.61 14.22 -2.53
CA ILE A 91 -4.55 13.57 -1.62
C ILE A 91 -4.44 14.13 -0.21
N SER A 92 -5.57 14.18 0.48
CA SER A 92 -5.64 14.54 1.89
C SER A 92 -6.48 13.50 2.63
N PRO A 93 -6.15 13.20 3.89
CA PRO A 93 -6.88 12.19 4.63
C PRO A 93 -8.29 12.66 5.01
N ASP A 94 -9.23 11.70 5.11
CA ASP A 94 -10.56 11.93 5.66
C ASP A 94 -11.14 10.63 6.30
N PRO A 95 -11.37 10.59 7.63
CA PRO A 95 -11.97 9.44 8.32
C PRO A 95 -13.51 9.36 8.20
N TYR A 96 -14.18 10.39 7.67
CA TYR A 96 -15.64 10.47 7.63
C TYR A 96 -16.26 10.02 6.30
N ILE A 97 -15.47 9.91 5.23
CA ILE A 97 -15.89 9.22 4.02
C ILE A 97 -15.90 7.69 4.23
N MET A 98 -16.64 6.96 3.41
CA MET A 98 -16.60 5.50 3.45
C MET A 98 -15.26 5.00 2.88
N VAL A 99 -14.87 3.78 3.26
CA VAL A 99 -13.63 3.14 2.74
C VAL A 99 -13.68 2.94 1.22
N ASP A 100 -14.85 2.70 0.64
CA ASP A 100 -15.06 2.54 -0.80
C ASP A 100 -15.35 3.88 -1.52
N GLU A 101 -15.25 5.02 -0.83
CA GLU A 101 -15.49 6.35 -1.38
C GLU A 101 -14.19 7.13 -1.59
N ILE A 102 -14.26 8.09 -2.52
CA ILE A 102 -13.28 9.17 -2.68
C ILE A 102 -13.98 10.52 -2.65
N GLY A 103 -13.46 11.43 -1.83
CA GLY A 103 -13.93 12.80 -1.81
C GLY A 103 -13.44 13.56 -3.05
N ILE A 104 -14.39 14.01 -3.87
CA ILE A 104 -14.14 14.79 -5.08
C ILE A 104 -14.45 16.26 -4.81
N PRO A 105 -13.49 17.18 -5.02
CA PRO A 105 -13.74 18.60 -4.84
C PRO A 105 -14.71 19.11 -5.92
N LEU A 106 -15.51 20.13 -5.57
CA LEU A 106 -16.49 20.73 -6.49
C LEU A 106 -15.88 21.21 -7.82
N VAL A 107 -14.61 21.63 -7.80
CA VAL A 107 -13.88 22.05 -9.00
C VAL A 107 -13.81 20.93 -10.04
N PHE A 108 -13.51 19.70 -9.61
CA PHE A 108 -13.50 18.54 -10.49
C PHE A 108 -14.92 18.10 -10.83
N ALA A 109 -15.82 18.15 -9.84
CA ALA A 109 -17.19 17.69 -10.04
C ALA A 109 -17.94 18.46 -11.14
N LYS A 110 -17.66 19.76 -11.31
CA LYS A 110 -18.25 20.60 -12.37
C LYS A 110 -17.61 20.40 -13.76
N LYS A 111 -16.40 19.85 -13.83
CA LYS A 111 -15.66 19.69 -15.10
C LYS A 111 -15.75 18.28 -15.66
N LEU A 112 -15.74 17.26 -14.80
CA LEU A 112 -15.88 15.87 -15.20
C LEU A 112 -17.34 15.57 -15.50
N THR A 113 -17.61 15.13 -16.72
CA THR A 113 -18.96 14.76 -17.17
C THR A 113 -19.07 13.31 -17.58
N PHE A 114 -20.26 12.75 -17.40
CA PHE A 114 -20.62 11.41 -17.85
C PHE A 114 -21.75 11.49 -18.88
N PRO A 115 -21.63 10.82 -20.05
CA PRO A 115 -22.65 10.81 -21.09
C PRO A 115 -23.83 9.92 -20.66
N GLU A 116 -24.89 10.52 -20.16
CA GLU A 116 -26.10 9.81 -19.75
C GLU A 116 -27.16 9.83 -20.87
N PRO A 117 -27.55 8.67 -21.43
CA PRO A 117 -28.66 8.57 -22.37
C PRO A 117 -29.98 8.97 -21.70
N VAL A 118 -30.77 9.80 -22.39
CA VAL A 118 -32.08 10.22 -21.90
C VAL A 118 -33.08 9.08 -22.06
N THR A 119 -33.76 8.75 -20.96
CA THR A 119 -34.82 7.76 -20.89
C THR A 119 -36.01 8.33 -20.12
N TYR A 120 -37.17 7.68 -20.22
CA TYR A 120 -38.36 8.10 -19.47
C TYR A 120 -38.15 8.10 -17.94
N GLN A 121 -37.26 7.25 -17.42
CA GLN A 121 -37.00 7.13 -15.98
C GLN A 121 -36.06 8.22 -15.44
N ASN A 122 -35.09 8.69 -16.24
CA ASN A 122 -34.08 9.65 -15.78
C ASN A 122 -34.28 11.08 -16.31
N VAL A 123 -35.24 11.29 -17.24
CA VAL A 123 -35.48 12.60 -17.88
C VAL A 123 -35.67 13.73 -16.87
N GLU A 124 -36.36 13.49 -15.75
CA GLU A 124 -36.64 14.53 -14.77
C GLU A 124 -35.35 15.02 -14.08
N ASN A 125 -34.47 14.09 -13.73
CA ASN A 125 -33.16 14.40 -13.16
C ASN A 125 -32.26 15.11 -14.19
N LEU A 126 -32.30 14.66 -15.46
CA LEU A 126 -31.52 15.27 -16.54
C LEU A 126 -32.04 16.67 -16.93
N ARG A 127 -33.36 16.90 -16.87
CA ARG A 127 -33.96 18.23 -17.00
C ARG A 127 -33.41 19.17 -15.95
N ARG A 128 -33.40 18.74 -14.67
CA ARG A 128 -32.79 19.52 -13.57
C ARG A 128 -31.32 19.81 -13.83
N ALA A 129 -30.54 18.83 -14.29
CA ALA A 129 -29.13 19.02 -14.62
C ALA A 129 -28.92 20.05 -15.76
N VAL A 130 -29.74 19.98 -16.82
CA VAL A 130 -29.69 20.95 -17.94
C VAL A 130 -30.12 22.34 -17.49
N MET A 131 -31.17 22.45 -16.66
CA MET A 131 -31.62 23.71 -16.08
C MET A 131 -30.53 24.34 -15.20
N ASN A 132 -29.78 23.56 -14.42
CA ASN A 132 -28.67 24.05 -13.60
C ASN A 132 -27.45 24.50 -14.42
N GLY A 133 -27.25 23.93 -15.62
CA GLY A 133 -26.16 24.31 -16.51
C GLY A 133 -24.77 23.87 -16.02
N PRO A 134 -23.68 24.43 -16.60
CA PRO A 134 -22.31 23.98 -16.35
C PRO A 134 -21.69 24.50 -15.03
N ASP A 135 -22.21 25.58 -14.43
CA ASP A 135 -21.57 26.22 -13.28
C ASP A 135 -22.13 25.78 -11.92
N ILE A 136 -23.35 25.22 -11.90
CA ILE A 136 -24.03 24.74 -10.70
C ILE A 136 -23.97 23.21 -10.68
N HIS A 137 -23.50 22.64 -9.57
CA HIS A 137 -23.51 21.19 -9.34
C HIS A 137 -24.72 20.81 -8.47
N PRO A 138 -25.49 19.75 -8.79
CA PRO A 138 -25.36 18.86 -9.96
C PRO A 138 -25.94 19.51 -11.24
N GLY A 139 -25.16 19.50 -12.33
CA GLY A 139 -25.48 20.21 -13.58
C GLY A 139 -25.10 19.41 -14.83
N ALA A 140 -25.05 20.08 -15.98
CA ALA A 140 -24.64 19.49 -17.25
C ALA A 140 -23.98 20.51 -18.16
N SER A 141 -23.07 20.06 -19.02
CA SER A 141 -22.28 20.95 -19.89
C SER A 141 -22.68 20.86 -21.38
N VAL A 142 -23.04 19.69 -21.87
CA VAL A 142 -23.28 19.42 -23.29
C VAL A 142 -24.47 18.48 -23.47
N ILE A 143 -25.26 18.71 -24.51
CA ILE A 143 -26.31 17.80 -24.99
C ILE A 143 -25.90 17.33 -26.39
N GLU A 144 -25.81 16.02 -26.55
CA GLU A 144 -25.64 15.37 -27.85
C GLU A 144 -27.02 14.96 -28.38
N MET A 145 -27.32 15.39 -29.60
CA MET A 145 -28.59 15.15 -30.29
C MET A 145 -28.61 13.77 -30.98
N GLU A 146 -29.75 13.36 -31.53
CA GLU A 146 -29.93 12.04 -32.15
C GLU A 146 -29.05 11.84 -33.41
N ASP A 147 -28.71 12.95 -34.07
CA ASP A 147 -27.80 13.03 -35.22
C ASP A 147 -26.31 13.04 -34.84
N GLY A 148 -25.98 13.02 -33.54
CA GLY A 148 -24.62 13.11 -33.02
C GLY A 148 -24.09 14.55 -32.88
N THR A 149 -24.88 15.57 -33.22
CA THR A 149 -24.45 16.96 -33.06
C THR A 149 -24.41 17.35 -31.57
N LYS A 150 -23.29 17.92 -31.15
CA LYS A 150 -23.08 18.36 -29.75
C LYS A 150 -23.43 19.83 -29.61
N ARG A 151 -24.42 20.13 -28.76
CA ARG A 151 -24.80 21.49 -28.38
C ARG A 151 -24.33 21.78 -26.96
N LYS A 152 -23.47 22.79 -26.79
CA LYS A 152 -23.05 23.29 -25.47
C LYS A 152 -24.23 23.99 -24.79
N ILE A 153 -24.38 23.75 -23.50
CA ILE A 153 -25.40 24.41 -22.68
C ILE A 153 -24.88 25.81 -22.31
N PRO A 154 -25.64 26.89 -22.60
CA PRO A 154 -25.20 28.24 -22.26
C PRO A 154 -25.23 28.45 -20.74
N PRO A 155 -24.16 29.02 -20.13
CA PRO A 155 -24.14 29.32 -18.69
C PRO A 155 -25.14 30.43 -18.33
N ASP A 156 -25.18 31.51 -19.12
CA ASP A 156 -25.84 32.77 -18.72
C ASP A 156 -27.32 32.88 -19.13
N MET A 157 -27.87 31.91 -19.87
CA MET A 157 -29.22 32.00 -20.45
C MET A 157 -30.18 30.95 -19.86
N PRO A 158 -30.92 31.25 -18.78
CA PRO A 158 -31.80 30.28 -18.11
C PRO A 158 -33.01 29.86 -18.97
N GLU A 159 -33.62 30.79 -19.71
CA GLU A 159 -34.76 30.50 -20.60
C GLU A 159 -34.41 29.47 -21.68
N ARG A 160 -33.22 29.63 -22.27
CA ARG A 160 -32.71 28.71 -23.29
C ARG A 160 -32.40 27.33 -22.70
N ARG A 161 -31.92 27.27 -21.45
CA ARG A 161 -31.75 26.00 -20.72
C ARG A 161 -33.09 25.31 -20.47
N GLN A 162 -34.12 26.07 -20.08
CA GLN A 162 -35.48 25.56 -19.90
C GLN A 162 -36.04 24.95 -21.19
N ALA A 163 -35.90 25.66 -22.31
CA ALA A 163 -36.35 25.18 -23.61
C ALA A 163 -35.63 23.87 -24.00
N LEU A 164 -34.31 23.81 -23.83
CA LEU A 164 -33.51 22.60 -24.11
C LEU A 164 -33.90 21.42 -23.21
N ALA A 165 -34.15 21.66 -21.92
CA ALA A 165 -34.57 20.64 -20.97
C ALA A 165 -35.94 20.05 -21.34
N ASN A 166 -36.89 20.90 -21.76
CA ASN A 166 -38.22 20.44 -22.17
C ASN A 166 -38.16 19.57 -23.43
N MET A 167 -37.23 19.86 -24.34
CA MET A 167 -37.00 19.13 -25.60
C MET A 167 -36.20 17.81 -25.46
N LEU A 168 -35.82 17.36 -24.27
CA LEU A 168 -34.97 16.16 -24.14
C LEU A 168 -35.62 14.86 -24.67
N LEU A 169 -36.94 14.72 -24.57
CA LEU A 169 -37.68 13.56 -25.09
C LEU A 169 -38.31 13.80 -26.47
N THR A 170 -38.22 15.02 -27.02
CA THR A 170 -38.85 15.31 -28.30
C THR A 170 -38.01 14.72 -29.43
N PRO A 171 -38.57 13.81 -30.25
CA PRO A 171 -37.83 13.20 -31.36
C PRO A 171 -37.43 14.25 -32.39
N GLN A 172 -36.27 14.11 -33.04
CA GLN A 172 -35.92 14.98 -34.16
C GLN A 172 -36.64 14.53 -35.44
N ASN A 173 -37.10 15.49 -36.25
CA ASN A 173 -37.73 15.23 -37.56
C ASN A 173 -36.69 14.98 -38.68
N SER A 174 -35.46 14.61 -38.33
CA SER A 174 -34.37 14.41 -39.31
C SER A 174 -34.48 13.06 -40.03
N THR A 175 -34.34 13.08 -41.36
CA THR A 175 -34.16 11.90 -42.23
C THR A 175 -32.87 11.14 -41.94
N ALA A 176 -31.92 11.76 -41.21
CA ALA A 176 -30.67 11.15 -40.75
C ALA A 176 -30.81 10.41 -39.40
N LYS A 177 -32.03 9.96 -39.04
CA LYS A 177 -32.23 9.06 -37.91
C LYS A 177 -31.49 7.74 -38.18
N LYS A 178 -30.31 7.57 -37.57
CA LYS A 178 -29.81 6.23 -37.28
C LYS A 178 -30.80 5.60 -36.30
N ARG A 179 -31.48 4.52 -36.73
CA ARG A 179 -32.46 3.79 -35.91
C ARG A 179 -31.89 3.55 -34.50
N GLY A 180 -32.59 4.04 -33.47
CA GLY A 180 -32.29 3.73 -32.06
C GLY A 180 -31.48 4.76 -31.27
N ASN A 181 -31.04 5.88 -31.87
CA ASN A 181 -30.30 6.90 -31.13
C ASN A 181 -31.24 7.77 -30.27
N VAL A 182 -30.93 7.86 -28.97
CA VAL A 182 -31.54 8.80 -28.03
C VAL A 182 -30.61 9.99 -27.79
N LYS A 183 -31.15 11.13 -27.35
CA LYS A 183 -30.31 12.26 -26.92
C LYS A 183 -29.49 11.86 -25.70
N ILE A 184 -28.27 12.38 -25.59
CA ILE A 184 -27.35 12.11 -24.50
C ILE A 184 -27.02 13.42 -23.80
N VAL A 185 -27.14 13.45 -22.47
CA VAL A 185 -26.76 14.61 -21.66
C VAL A 185 -25.45 14.31 -20.97
N HIS A 186 -24.42 15.12 -21.24
CA HIS A 186 -23.17 15.11 -20.49
C HIS A 186 -23.35 15.80 -19.14
N ARG A 187 -23.92 15.07 -18.19
CA ARG A 187 -24.14 15.53 -16.81
C ARG A 187 -22.82 15.56 -16.05
N HIS A 188 -22.71 16.42 -15.05
CA HIS A 188 -21.63 16.39 -14.07
C HIS A 188 -21.59 15.03 -13.35
N ILE A 189 -20.39 14.67 -12.88
CA ILE A 189 -20.22 13.53 -11.98
C ILE A 189 -21.06 13.73 -10.70
N LYS A 190 -21.73 12.68 -10.23
CA LYS A 190 -22.60 12.72 -9.05
C LYS A 190 -22.14 11.73 -8.00
N ASN A 191 -22.70 11.83 -6.79
CA ASN A 191 -22.43 10.88 -5.72
C ASN A 191 -22.79 9.46 -6.18
N GLY A 192 -21.86 8.52 -5.99
CA GLY A 192 -22.04 7.12 -6.36
C GLY A 192 -21.60 6.74 -7.78
N ASP A 193 -21.20 7.69 -8.64
CA ASP A 193 -20.50 7.32 -9.89
C ASP A 193 -19.14 6.69 -9.55
N TYR A 194 -18.71 5.65 -10.27
CA TYR A 194 -17.40 5.05 -10.05
C TYR A 194 -16.30 5.82 -10.78
N VAL A 195 -15.17 6.00 -10.09
CA VAL A 195 -13.94 6.56 -10.63
C VAL A 195 -12.77 5.63 -10.34
N LEU A 196 -11.84 5.51 -11.28
CA LEU A 196 -10.60 4.76 -11.09
C LEU A 196 -9.53 5.68 -10.53
N LEU A 197 -9.03 5.33 -9.35
CA LEU A 197 -7.93 6.02 -8.70
C LEU A 197 -6.63 5.27 -8.92
N ASN A 198 -5.59 6.01 -9.29
CA ASN A 198 -4.25 5.49 -9.53
C ASN A 198 -3.23 6.33 -8.74
N ARG A 199 -2.32 5.65 -8.03
CA ARG A 199 -1.08 6.25 -7.54
C ARG A 199 0.10 5.79 -8.40
N GLN A 200 0.95 6.74 -8.78
CA GLN A 200 2.20 6.48 -9.50
C GLN A 200 3.35 6.36 -8.47
N PRO A 201 4.26 5.37 -8.59
CA PRO A 201 4.28 4.27 -9.57
C PRO A 201 3.26 3.16 -9.23
N THR A 202 2.63 2.59 -10.26
CA THR A 202 1.67 1.49 -10.12
C THR A 202 2.39 0.15 -10.22
N LEU A 203 2.69 -0.48 -9.08
CA LEU A 203 3.49 -1.72 -9.00
C LEU A 203 2.63 -3.00 -8.99
N HIS A 204 1.38 -2.91 -8.59
CA HIS A 204 0.47 -4.06 -8.50
C HIS A 204 -0.97 -3.62 -8.72
N ARG A 205 -1.88 -4.56 -9.02
CA ARG A 205 -3.27 -4.22 -9.34
C ARG A 205 -3.97 -3.37 -8.25
N PRO A 206 -3.78 -3.57 -6.93
CA PRO A 206 -4.42 -2.71 -5.92
C PRO A 206 -3.89 -1.26 -5.86
N SER A 207 -2.87 -0.90 -6.64
CA SER A 207 -2.45 0.51 -6.80
C SER A 207 -3.32 1.27 -7.81
N MET A 208 -4.26 0.57 -8.46
CA MET A 208 -5.31 1.15 -9.29
C MET A 208 -6.65 0.48 -8.97
N MET A 209 -7.50 1.18 -8.22
CA MET A 209 -8.81 0.65 -7.76
C MET A 209 -9.92 1.61 -8.09
N ALA A 210 -11.14 1.09 -8.25
CA ALA A 210 -12.33 1.90 -8.41
C ALA A 210 -12.90 2.31 -7.05
N CYS A 211 -13.36 3.55 -6.94
CA CYS A 211 -14.01 4.10 -5.75
C CYS A 211 -15.28 4.84 -6.16
N LYS A 212 -16.25 4.91 -5.25
CA LYS A 212 -17.44 5.74 -5.42
C LYS A 212 -17.10 7.22 -5.23
N ALA A 213 -17.50 8.05 -6.16
CA ALA A 213 -17.39 9.49 -6.04
C ALA A 213 -18.28 10.01 -4.90
N ARG A 214 -17.72 10.82 -4.02
CA ARG A 214 -18.45 11.62 -3.03
C ARG A 214 -18.06 13.09 -3.16
N ILE A 215 -18.98 13.93 -3.61
CA ILE A 215 -18.72 15.35 -3.80
C ILE A 215 -18.66 16.05 -2.45
N LEU A 216 -17.55 16.72 -2.17
CA LEU A 216 -17.32 17.48 -0.95
C LEU A 216 -17.23 18.99 -1.26
N PRO A 217 -18.21 19.79 -0.81
CA PRO A 217 -18.16 21.25 -0.94
C PRO A 217 -17.03 21.87 -0.11
N GLY A 218 -16.42 22.96 -0.61
CA GLY A 218 -15.35 23.69 0.09
C GLY A 218 -13.95 23.09 -0.05
N GLU A 219 -13.86 21.83 -0.46
CA GLU A 219 -12.60 21.12 -0.64
C GLU A 219 -11.90 21.44 -1.97
N LYS A 220 -10.57 21.37 -1.97
CA LYS A 220 -9.71 21.59 -3.16
C LYS A 220 -8.88 20.37 -3.54
N THR A 221 -8.64 19.46 -2.61
CA THR A 221 -7.85 18.24 -2.79
C THR A 221 -8.75 17.02 -2.89
N LEU A 222 -8.21 15.89 -3.35
CA LEU A 222 -8.91 14.61 -3.28
C LEU A 222 -8.86 14.11 -1.83
N ARG A 223 -10.00 13.66 -1.28
CA ARG A 223 -10.05 13.13 0.10
C ARG A 223 -10.10 11.61 0.10
N LEU A 224 -9.14 10.96 0.76
CA LEU A 224 -9.00 9.51 0.78
C LEU A 224 -9.06 8.96 2.22
N HIS A 225 -9.71 7.80 2.38
CA HIS A 225 -9.77 7.11 3.67
C HIS A 225 -8.45 6.39 3.99
N TYR A 226 -8.05 6.40 5.27
CA TYR A 226 -6.79 5.81 5.74
C TYR A 226 -6.63 4.32 5.42
N SER A 227 -7.73 3.57 5.41
CA SER A 227 -7.70 2.12 5.17
C SER A 227 -7.12 1.71 3.82
N ASN A 228 -7.16 2.61 2.82
CA ASN A 228 -6.67 2.33 1.48
C ASN A 228 -5.20 2.72 1.27
N CYS A 229 -4.58 3.41 2.24
CA CYS A 229 -3.22 3.92 2.10
C CYS A 229 -2.20 2.81 1.84
N LYS A 230 -2.34 1.66 2.48
CA LYS A 230 -1.45 0.51 2.25
C LYS A 230 -1.55 -0.03 0.82
N SER A 231 -2.76 -0.04 0.24
CA SER A 231 -2.98 -0.47 -1.15
C SER A 231 -2.33 0.46 -2.17
N TYR A 232 -2.32 1.77 -1.92
CA TYR A 232 -1.65 2.74 -2.80
C TYR A 232 -0.18 2.99 -2.43
N ASN A 233 0.28 2.45 -1.29
CA ASN A 233 1.54 2.81 -0.65
C ASN A 233 1.68 4.33 -0.43
N ALA A 234 0.59 4.97 0.00
CA ALA A 234 0.47 6.42 0.17
C ALA A 234 0.63 6.86 1.63
N ASP A 235 1.22 8.03 1.86
CA ASP A 235 1.54 8.56 3.21
C ASP A 235 1.13 10.02 3.46
N PHE A 236 0.43 10.66 2.52
CA PHE A 236 -0.13 12.02 2.64
C PHE A 236 0.91 13.14 2.86
N ASP A 237 2.12 12.99 2.34
CA ASP A 237 3.19 14.00 2.44
C ASP A 237 3.22 15.01 1.27
N GLY A 238 2.24 14.95 0.37
CA GLY A 238 2.23 15.66 -0.91
C GLY A 238 1.95 14.77 -2.12
N ASP A 239 1.80 13.47 -1.88
CA ASP A 239 1.35 12.47 -2.86
C ASP A 239 0.21 12.95 -3.77
N GLU A 240 0.41 12.82 -5.08
CA GLU A 240 -0.61 13.06 -6.10
C GLU A 240 -1.23 11.75 -6.58
N MET A 241 -2.54 11.74 -6.77
CA MET A 241 -3.26 10.62 -7.39
C MET A 241 -4.03 11.07 -8.62
N ASN A 242 -4.08 10.18 -9.62
CA ASN A 242 -4.91 10.36 -10.80
C ASN A 242 -6.30 9.78 -10.54
N CYS A 243 -7.32 10.48 -11.00
CA CYS A 243 -8.72 10.08 -10.97
C CYS A 243 -9.23 10.01 -12.42
N HIS A 244 -9.66 8.84 -12.86
CA HIS A 244 -10.19 8.61 -14.20
C HIS A 244 -11.69 8.30 -14.11
N LEU A 245 -12.51 8.97 -14.91
CA LEU A 245 -13.95 8.73 -14.96
C LEU A 245 -14.29 7.87 -16.20
N PRO A 246 -14.60 6.57 -16.03
CA PRO A 246 -15.09 5.73 -17.12
C PRO A 246 -16.34 6.34 -17.76
N GLN A 247 -16.35 6.40 -19.09
CA GLN A 247 -17.39 7.11 -19.87
C GLN A 247 -18.52 6.20 -20.37
N SER A 248 -18.46 4.89 -20.13
CA SER A 248 -19.48 3.92 -20.55
C SER A 248 -20.03 3.18 -19.36
N TYR A 249 -21.29 2.73 -19.45
CA TYR A 249 -21.87 1.85 -18.42
C TYR A 249 -21.14 0.52 -18.30
N LEU A 250 -20.58 -0.01 -19.38
CA LEU A 250 -19.73 -1.20 -19.33
C LEU A 250 -18.49 -0.96 -18.46
N GLY A 251 -17.80 0.16 -18.66
CA GLY A 251 -16.65 0.52 -17.83
C GLY A 251 -17.02 0.79 -16.37
N GLN A 252 -18.19 1.40 -16.13
CA GLN A 252 -18.73 1.57 -14.77
C GLN A 252 -19.05 0.20 -14.12
N ALA A 253 -19.58 -0.75 -14.89
CA ALA A 253 -19.89 -2.10 -14.42
C ALA A 253 -18.61 -2.91 -14.09
N GLU A 254 -17.56 -2.80 -14.90
CA GLU A 254 -16.25 -3.40 -14.60
C GLU A 254 -15.61 -2.77 -13.35
N CYS A 255 -15.75 -1.46 -13.20
CA CYS A 255 -15.30 -0.77 -12.00
C CYS A 255 -16.01 -1.30 -10.75
N PHE A 256 -17.34 -1.46 -10.81
CA PHE A 256 -18.13 -2.01 -9.72
C PHE A 256 -17.83 -3.49 -9.43
N GLY A 257 -17.81 -4.34 -10.46
CA GLY A 257 -17.74 -5.79 -10.31
C GLY A 257 -16.33 -6.36 -10.13
N LEU A 258 -15.29 -5.67 -10.58
CA LEU A 258 -13.92 -6.21 -10.64
C LEU A 258 -12.89 -5.33 -9.90
N ALA A 259 -12.87 -4.03 -10.21
CA ALA A 259 -11.80 -3.14 -9.76
C ALA A 259 -12.11 -2.41 -8.45
N ASP A 260 -13.31 -2.55 -7.91
CA ASP A 260 -13.76 -1.87 -6.69
C ASP A 260 -12.90 -2.20 -5.47
N VAL A 261 -12.76 -1.25 -4.55
CA VAL A 261 -12.05 -1.43 -3.27
C VAL A 261 -12.60 -2.63 -2.50
N ASN A 262 -13.91 -2.89 -2.61
CA ASN A 262 -14.56 -4.06 -2.00
C ASN A 262 -13.98 -5.39 -2.50
N HIS A 263 -13.51 -5.49 -3.74
CA HIS A 263 -12.95 -6.71 -4.32
C HIS A 263 -11.43 -6.80 -4.20
N GLN A 264 -10.76 -5.68 -3.88
CA GLN A 264 -9.29 -5.56 -3.80
C GLN A 264 -8.77 -5.57 -2.35
N TYR A 265 -9.50 -6.21 -1.43
CA TYR A 265 -9.12 -6.32 -0.01
C TYR A 265 -7.87 -7.20 0.20
N LEU A 266 -7.69 -8.26 -0.59
CA LEU A 266 -6.61 -9.24 -0.46
C LEU A 266 -5.53 -9.07 -1.54
N VAL A 267 -4.26 -9.30 -1.18
CA VAL A 267 -3.12 -9.30 -2.12
C VAL A 267 -3.17 -10.59 -2.96
N PRO A 268 -3.07 -10.50 -4.30
CA PRO A 268 -3.01 -11.70 -5.15
C PRO A 268 -1.73 -12.55 -4.99
N LYS A 269 -0.71 -12.07 -4.28
CA LYS A 269 0.53 -12.81 -4.02
C LYS A 269 0.29 -14.01 -3.10
N ASP A 270 -0.42 -13.79 -2.01
CA ASP A 270 -0.53 -14.75 -0.91
C ASP A 270 -1.90 -14.72 -0.20
N GLY A 271 -2.86 -13.97 -0.75
CA GLY A 271 -4.19 -13.79 -0.19
C GLY A 271 -4.19 -13.06 1.16
N THR A 272 -3.15 -12.30 1.50
CA THR A 272 -3.10 -11.55 2.75
C THR A 272 -3.88 -10.23 2.65
N PRO A 273 -4.50 -9.73 3.75
CA PRO A 273 -5.19 -8.44 3.72
C PRO A 273 -4.31 -7.22 3.45
N LEU A 274 -4.83 -6.28 2.67
CA LEU A 274 -4.29 -4.93 2.44
C LEU A 274 -5.07 -3.85 3.19
N GLY A 275 -6.40 -3.91 3.13
CA GLY A 275 -7.27 -2.95 3.78
C GLY A 275 -7.26 -3.11 5.29
N GLY A 276 -7.16 -2.00 6.02
CA GLY A 276 -7.24 -2.04 7.48
C GLY A 276 -7.00 -0.68 8.11
N ILE A 277 -7.49 -0.54 9.33
CA ILE A 277 -7.33 0.68 10.14
C ILE A 277 -5.87 0.81 10.61
N ILE A 278 -5.37 2.05 10.72
CA ILE A 278 -3.97 2.36 11.06
C ILE A 278 -3.86 3.42 12.17
N GLN A 279 -2.68 3.49 12.80
CA GLN A 279 -2.25 4.57 13.72
C GLN A 279 -3.25 4.84 14.87
N ASP A 280 -3.76 6.07 14.97
CA ASP A 280 -4.59 6.57 16.09
C ASP A 280 -5.78 5.66 16.39
N HIS A 281 -6.42 5.15 15.34
CA HIS A 281 -7.56 4.28 15.49
C HIS A 281 -7.21 2.94 16.15
N ILE A 282 -5.99 2.43 15.96
CA ILE A 282 -5.51 1.22 16.67
C ILE A 282 -5.38 1.51 18.17
N ILE A 283 -4.88 2.68 18.52
CA ILE A 283 -4.73 3.12 19.91
C ILE A 283 -6.11 3.28 20.56
N ALA A 284 -7.03 3.93 19.86
CA ALA A 284 -8.41 4.09 20.27
C ALA A 284 -9.09 2.73 20.50
N GLY A 285 -8.84 1.75 19.62
CA GLY A 285 -9.33 0.39 19.77
C GLY A 285 -8.91 -0.22 21.11
N VAL A 286 -7.63 -0.14 21.46
CA VAL A 286 -7.12 -0.67 22.74
C VAL A 286 -7.70 0.08 23.93
N LEU A 287 -7.67 1.42 23.91
CA LEU A 287 -8.18 2.25 25.01
C LEU A 287 -9.69 2.14 25.20
N LEU A 288 -10.45 1.91 24.13
CA LEU A 288 -11.89 1.72 24.20
C LEU A 288 -12.23 0.36 24.79
N THR A 289 -11.56 -0.70 24.32
CA THR A 289 -11.90 -2.07 24.72
C THR A 289 -11.11 -2.59 25.92
N GLU A 290 -10.25 -1.78 26.53
CA GLU A 290 -9.57 -2.09 27.80
C GLU A 290 -10.57 -2.46 28.92
N ARG A 291 -10.20 -3.44 29.74
CA ARG A 291 -10.99 -3.84 30.92
C ARG A 291 -11.14 -2.67 31.90
N GLY A 292 -12.37 -2.45 32.37
CA GLY A 292 -12.66 -1.39 33.33
C GLY A 292 -13.11 -0.08 32.67
N ARG A 293 -13.16 0.00 31.34
CA ARG A 293 -13.74 1.12 30.61
C ARG A 293 -15.26 0.96 30.48
N PHE A 294 -16.01 1.81 31.16
CA PHE A 294 -17.47 1.80 31.21
C PHE A 294 -18.08 3.14 30.80
N PHE A 295 -19.25 3.09 30.17
CA PHE A 295 -19.98 4.23 29.66
C PHE A 295 -21.42 4.24 30.21
N PRO A 296 -21.95 5.39 30.66
CA PRO A 296 -23.37 5.55 30.92
C PRO A 296 -24.16 5.47 29.61
N LYS A 297 -25.48 5.28 29.74
CA LYS A 297 -26.41 5.09 28.62
C LYS A 297 -26.25 6.14 27.52
N ASP A 298 -26.11 7.40 27.89
CA ASP A 298 -26.10 8.53 26.95
C ASP A 298 -24.82 8.52 26.10
N GLN A 299 -23.68 8.25 26.73
CA GLN A 299 -22.38 8.13 26.04
C GLN A 299 -22.34 6.90 25.13
N TYR A 300 -22.89 5.77 25.60
CA TYR A 300 -23.02 4.55 24.80
C TYR A 300 -23.85 4.78 23.54
N HIS A 301 -25.01 5.44 23.67
CA HIS A 301 -25.84 5.80 22.52
C HIS A 301 -25.14 6.74 21.56
N GLN A 302 -24.46 7.77 22.08
CA GLN A 302 -23.75 8.75 21.26
C GLN A 302 -22.63 8.12 20.45
N LEU A 303 -21.81 7.27 21.07
CA LEU A 303 -20.72 6.55 20.39
C LEU A 303 -21.27 5.69 19.24
N ILE A 304 -22.33 4.94 19.49
CA ILE A 304 -22.97 4.07 18.49
C ILE A 304 -23.56 4.90 17.33
N PHE A 305 -24.25 5.99 17.66
CA PHE A 305 -24.86 6.85 16.65
C PHE A 305 -23.80 7.53 15.78
N SER A 306 -22.70 8.00 16.38
CA SER A 306 -21.58 8.59 15.62
C SER A 306 -20.91 7.59 14.68
N ALA A 307 -20.73 6.34 15.14
CA ALA A 307 -20.09 5.28 14.36
C ALA A 307 -20.95 4.89 13.15
N MET A 308 -22.26 4.82 13.34
CA MET A 308 -23.22 4.32 12.35
C MET A 308 -24.10 5.43 11.77
N ALA A 309 -23.61 6.66 11.66
CA ALA A 309 -24.38 7.80 11.12
C ALA A 309 -24.91 7.58 9.69
N PHE A 310 -24.29 6.68 8.92
CA PHE A 310 -24.73 6.28 7.57
C PHE A 310 -25.84 5.22 7.58
N PHE A 311 -26.09 4.59 8.73
CA PHE A 311 -27.03 3.48 8.87
C PHE A 311 -28.46 4.00 9.08
N ARG A 312 -29.37 3.62 8.17
CA ARG A 312 -30.76 4.13 8.15
C ARG A 312 -31.78 3.25 8.88
N LYS A 313 -31.37 2.10 9.43
CA LYS A 313 -32.28 1.16 10.10
C LYS A 313 -32.27 1.36 11.62
N ARG A 314 -33.31 0.90 12.30
CA ARG A 314 -33.36 0.92 13.78
C ARG A 314 -32.22 0.09 14.35
N ILE A 315 -31.41 0.72 15.18
CA ILE A 315 -30.24 0.11 15.83
C ILE A 315 -30.73 -0.78 16.97
N LYS A 316 -30.25 -2.03 16.99
CA LYS A 316 -30.40 -2.97 18.09
C LYS A 316 -29.34 -2.68 19.14
N LEU A 317 -29.75 -2.44 20.38
CA LEU A 317 -28.84 -2.13 21.48
C LEU A 317 -28.72 -3.35 22.40
N LEU A 318 -27.55 -3.48 23.05
CA LEU A 318 -27.31 -4.53 24.04
C LEU A 318 -27.76 -4.10 25.43
N PRO A 319 -28.14 -5.03 26.32
CA PRO A 319 -28.38 -4.72 27.72
C PRO A 319 -27.09 -4.24 28.40
N PRO A 320 -27.18 -3.41 29.47
CA PRO A 320 -26.01 -2.94 30.19
C PRO A 320 -25.27 -4.10 30.87
N ALA A 321 -23.93 -4.05 30.87
CA ALA A 321 -23.10 -5.01 31.58
C ALA A 321 -23.25 -4.91 33.11
N ILE A 322 -23.49 -3.69 33.62
CA ILE A 322 -23.72 -3.44 35.05
C ILE A 322 -25.10 -2.82 35.22
N LEU A 323 -25.95 -3.41 36.05
CA LEU A 323 -27.31 -2.92 36.34
C LEU A 323 -27.37 -2.01 37.57
N LYS A 324 -26.61 -2.34 38.62
CA LYS A 324 -26.56 -1.63 39.92
C LYS A 324 -25.09 -1.38 40.29
N PRO A 325 -24.71 -0.23 40.88
CA PRO A 325 -25.56 0.90 41.31
C PRO A 325 -26.07 1.79 40.15
N GLN A 326 -25.41 1.77 38.99
CA GLN A 326 -25.80 2.53 37.82
C GLN A 326 -25.74 1.64 36.57
N ARG A 327 -26.61 1.90 35.59
CA ARG A 327 -26.59 1.22 34.30
C ARG A 327 -25.37 1.65 33.48
N LEU A 328 -24.43 0.73 33.29
CA LEU A 328 -23.19 0.97 32.57
C LEU A 328 -22.95 -0.10 31.49
N TRP A 329 -22.42 0.35 30.36
CA TRP A 329 -22.00 -0.49 29.23
C TRP A 329 -20.49 -0.52 29.13
N SER A 330 -19.90 -1.65 28.78
CA SER A 330 -18.46 -1.73 28.55
C SER A 330 -18.09 -1.23 27.14
N GLY A 331 -16.84 -0.79 26.95
CA GLY A 331 -16.37 -0.46 25.59
C GLY A 331 -16.38 -1.64 24.62
N LYS A 332 -16.22 -2.87 25.13
CA LYS A 332 -16.40 -4.10 24.35
C LYS A 332 -17.83 -4.25 23.82
N GLN A 333 -18.84 -3.86 24.60
CA GLN A 333 -20.24 -3.86 24.15
C GLN A 333 -20.50 -2.83 23.04
N VAL A 334 -19.79 -1.70 23.01
CA VAL A 334 -19.90 -0.72 21.91
C VAL A 334 -19.50 -1.37 20.59
N VAL A 335 -18.34 -2.02 20.54
CA VAL A 335 -17.85 -2.74 19.35
C VAL A 335 -18.81 -3.88 18.96
N SER A 336 -19.26 -4.66 19.94
CA SER A 336 -20.24 -5.75 19.74
C SER A 336 -21.53 -5.24 19.10
N THR A 337 -22.04 -4.10 19.57
CA THR A 337 -23.26 -3.49 19.04
C THR A 337 -23.09 -3.10 17.57
N ILE A 338 -21.94 -2.56 17.19
CA ILE A 338 -21.65 -2.20 15.80
C ILE A 338 -21.62 -3.46 14.92
N ILE A 339 -20.93 -4.52 15.35
CA ILE A 339 -20.84 -5.78 14.60
C ILE A 339 -22.26 -6.33 14.36
N ILE A 340 -23.04 -6.53 15.42
CA ILE A 340 -24.40 -7.12 15.34
C ILE A 340 -25.33 -6.35 14.40
N ASN A 341 -25.21 -5.02 14.32
CA ASN A 341 -26.08 -4.20 13.48
C ASN A 341 -25.65 -4.15 12.00
N LEU A 342 -24.36 -4.35 11.71
CA LEU A 342 -23.81 -4.25 10.36
C LEU A 342 -23.81 -5.59 9.61
N ILE A 343 -23.95 -6.72 10.31
CA ILE A 343 -24.14 -8.02 9.66
C ILE A 343 -25.50 -8.05 8.90
N PRO A 344 -25.55 -8.61 7.67
CA PRO A 344 -26.79 -8.74 6.91
C PRO A 344 -27.91 -9.47 7.66
N LYS A 345 -29.16 -9.04 7.43
CA LYS A 345 -30.34 -9.71 8.03
C LYS A 345 -30.41 -11.17 7.57
N GLY A 346 -30.65 -12.08 8.52
CA GLY A 346 -30.75 -13.52 8.25
C GLY A 346 -29.42 -14.27 8.28
N LYS A 347 -28.29 -13.57 8.40
CA LYS A 347 -26.99 -14.19 8.66
C LYS A 347 -26.65 -14.15 10.15
N ILE A 348 -25.99 -15.21 10.62
CA ILE A 348 -25.48 -15.29 11.99
C ILE A 348 -24.21 -14.43 12.08
N PRO A 349 -24.01 -13.63 13.14
CA PRO A 349 -22.81 -12.82 13.29
C PRO A 349 -21.55 -13.68 13.55
N PRO A 350 -20.35 -13.15 13.29
CA PRO A 350 -19.14 -13.96 13.23
C PRO A 350 -18.67 -14.41 14.61
N THR A 351 -18.06 -15.58 14.65
CA THR A 351 -17.30 -16.09 15.78
C THR A 351 -15.82 -16.11 15.42
N VAL A 352 -14.99 -15.43 16.21
CA VAL A 352 -13.55 -15.24 15.94
C VAL A 352 -12.76 -15.51 17.21
N GLU A 353 -11.74 -16.36 17.10
CA GLU A 353 -10.76 -16.61 18.16
C GLU A 353 -9.38 -16.19 17.64
N GLY A 354 -8.69 -15.36 18.40
CA GLY A 354 -7.41 -14.80 18.00
C GLY A 354 -6.60 -14.29 19.17
N LYS A 355 -5.41 -13.74 18.86
CA LYS A 355 -4.55 -13.09 19.85
C LYS A 355 -4.38 -11.62 19.52
N ALA A 356 -4.43 -10.78 20.55
CA ALA A 356 -3.99 -9.41 20.45
C ALA A 356 -2.46 -9.38 20.35
N LYS A 357 -1.94 -8.33 19.73
CA LYS A 357 -0.52 -8.03 19.64
C LYS A 357 0.05 -7.60 21.00
N VAL A 358 -0.76 -6.94 21.83
CA VAL A 358 -0.37 -6.57 23.19
C VAL A 358 -0.27 -7.83 24.06
N SER A 359 0.94 -8.13 24.54
CA SER A 359 1.20 -9.34 25.36
C SER A 359 0.54 -9.27 26.74
N GLN A 360 0.13 -10.43 27.27
CA GLN A 360 -0.33 -10.62 28.65
C GLN A 360 0.65 -10.03 29.68
N LYS A 361 1.96 -10.08 29.41
CA LYS A 361 3.01 -9.59 30.33
C LYS A 361 2.86 -8.10 30.64
N ASN A 362 2.34 -7.32 29.69
CA ASN A 362 2.16 -5.88 29.84
C ASN A 362 0.96 -5.55 30.73
N TRP A 363 -0.06 -6.42 30.75
CA TRP A 363 -1.27 -6.24 31.56
C TRP A 363 -1.12 -6.67 33.02
N LYS A 364 -0.12 -7.52 33.34
CA LYS A 364 0.13 -8.02 34.70
C LYS A 364 0.71 -6.92 35.60
N THR A 365 -0.17 -6.18 36.29
CA THR A 365 0.22 -5.17 37.27
C THR A 365 0.42 -5.73 38.68
N LYS A 366 -0.24 -6.85 39.01
CA LYS A 366 -0.14 -7.58 40.28
C LYS A 366 -0.01 -9.09 40.04
N PRO A 367 0.59 -9.86 40.96
CA PRO A 367 0.55 -11.32 40.90
C PRO A 367 -0.90 -11.81 40.93
N SER A 368 -1.18 -12.92 40.24
CA SER A 368 -2.52 -13.52 40.21
C SER A 368 -2.95 -13.87 41.62
N GLN A 369 -4.12 -13.41 42.05
CA GLN A 369 -4.73 -13.90 43.28
C GLN A 369 -5.32 -15.29 43.01
N GLU A 370 -5.16 -16.20 43.96
CA GLU A 370 -5.87 -17.48 43.94
C GLU A 370 -7.36 -17.21 44.15
N TRP A 371 -8.18 -17.77 43.27
CA TRP A 371 -9.64 -17.59 43.36
C TRP A 371 -10.15 -18.40 44.55
N SER A 372 -11.03 -17.80 45.36
CA SER A 372 -11.71 -18.45 46.49
C SER A 372 -12.69 -19.58 46.11
N ALA A 373 -13.05 -19.74 44.83
CA ALA A 373 -13.91 -20.82 44.32
C ALA A 373 -13.72 -20.95 42.80
N GLY A 374 -13.16 -22.07 42.35
CA GLY A 374 -12.76 -22.33 40.96
C GLY A 374 -11.24 -22.42 40.84
N GLY A 375 -10.74 -23.40 40.08
CA GLY A 375 -9.30 -23.60 39.91
C GLY A 375 -8.58 -22.34 39.43
N ALA A 376 -7.32 -22.18 39.81
CA ALA A 376 -6.51 -21.07 39.32
C ALA A 376 -6.53 -21.05 37.79
N ILE A 377 -6.91 -19.92 37.18
CA ILE A 377 -6.82 -19.75 35.72
C ILE A 377 -5.35 -19.89 35.36
N THR A 378 -4.98 -21.04 34.79
CA THR A 378 -3.62 -21.33 34.35
C THR A 378 -3.41 -20.75 32.95
N GLY A 379 -2.36 -19.94 32.77
CA GLY A 379 -1.91 -19.48 31.45
C GLY A 379 -2.43 -18.11 30.97
N GLU A 380 -2.69 -18.02 29.66
CA GLU A 380 -3.16 -16.81 28.94
C GLU A 380 -4.69 -16.69 28.87
N SER A 381 -5.43 -17.66 29.42
CA SER A 381 -6.89 -17.72 29.31
C SER A 381 -7.57 -16.53 30.00
N MET A 382 -8.61 -15.97 29.36
CA MET A 382 -9.40 -14.83 29.86
C MET A 382 -8.58 -13.56 30.10
N SER A 383 -7.48 -13.40 29.35
CA SER A 383 -6.64 -12.22 29.40
C SER A 383 -6.96 -11.24 28.28
N GLU A 384 -6.61 -9.97 28.45
CA GLU A 384 -6.76 -8.96 27.40
C GLU A 384 -5.91 -9.25 26.14
N SER A 385 -4.97 -10.21 26.20
CA SER A 385 -4.24 -10.69 25.02
C SER A 385 -4.98 -11.76 24.21
N GLU A 386 -6.00 -12.40 24.78
CA GLU A 386 -6.83 -13.39 24.09
C GLU A 386 -8.10 -12.71 23.59
N VAL A 387 -8.31 -12.73 22.26
CA VAL A 387 -9.47 -12.10 21.62
C VAL A 387 -10.50 -13.17 21.30
N ILE A 388 -11.67 -13.07 21.93
CA ILE A 388 -12.80 -13.99 21.73
C ILE A 388 -14.02 -13.17 21.37
N ILE A 389 -14.51 -13.37 20.15
CA ILE A 389 -15.77 -12.84 19.65
C ILE A 389 -16.68 -14.03 19.39
N ARG A 390 -17.86 -14.08 20.00
CA ARG A 390 -18.83 -15.16 19.78
C ARG A 390 -20.14 -14.57 19.35
N HIS A 391 -20.67 -15.03 18.21
CA HIS A 391 -21.92 -14.51 17.64
C HIS A 391 -21.95 -12.97 17.59
N GLY A 392 -20.82 -12.35 17.24
CA GLY A 392 -20.67 -10.90 17.11
C GLY A 392 -20.47 -10.14 18.43
N GLU A 393 -20.49 -10.80 19.58
CA GLU A 393 -20.18 -10.20 20.87
C GLU A 393 -18.71 -10.38 21.24
N LEU A 394 -18.01 -9.27 21.49
CA LEU A 394 -16.63 -9.25 21.98
C LEU A 394 -16.62 -9.53 23.49
N LEU A 395 -16.29 -10.78 23.84
CA LEU A 395 -16.31 -11.26 25.22
C LEU A 395 -14.97 -11.01 25.93
N CYS A 396 -13.86 -11.24 25.24
CA CYS A 396 -12.52 -11.14 25.80
C CYS A 396 -11.56 -10.46 24.81
N GLY A 397 -10.54 -9.76 25.35
CA GLY A 397 -9.45 -9.20 24.57
C GLY A 397 -9.60 -7.74 24.16
N VAL A 398 -8.47 -7.08 23.93
CA VAL A 398 -8.44 -5.73 23.32
C VAL A 398 -8.44 -5.80 21.79
N ILE A 399 -8.96 -4.75 21.15
CA ILE A 399 -8.96 -4.61 19.71
C ILE A 399 -7.75 -3.77 19.32
N ASP A 400 -6.76 -4.42 18.70
CA ASP A 400 -5.55 -3.76 18.21
C ASP A 400 -5.32 -4.07 16.72
N LYS A 401 -4.09 -3.82 16.23
CA LYS A 401 -3.73 -4.07 14.83
C LYS A 401 -4.00 -5.51 14.38
N ALA A 402 -3.96 -6.50 15.27
CA ALA A 402 -4.23 -7.88 14.92
C ALA A 402 -5.68 -8.10 14.48
N GLN A 403 -6.63 -7.28 14.95
CA GLN A 403 -8.07 -7.45 14.71
C GLN A 403 -8.66 -6.50 13.68
N VAL A 404 -8.17 -5.26 13.61
CA VAL A 404 -8.71 -4.22 12.69
C VAL A 404 -7.70 -3.75 11.64
N GLY A 405 -6.44 -4.16 11.78
CA GLY A 405 -5.40 -3.89 10.80
C GLY A 405 -5.40 -4.91 9.66
N PRO A 406 -4.48 -4.75 8.70
CA PRO A 406 -4.33 -5.65 7.56
C PRO A 406 -3.59 -6.94 7.98
N THR A 407 -4.25 -7.74 8.82
CA THR A 407 -3.73 -8.97 9.42
C THR A 407 -4.61 -10.16 9.00
N PRO A 408 -4.02 -11.29 8.56
CA PRO A 408 -4.77 -12.51 8.27
C PRO A 408 -5.57 -13.01 9.48
N TYR A 409 -6.73 -13.63 9.24
CA TYR A 409 -7.65 -14.13 10.27
C TYR A 409 -8.14 -13.10 11.31
N SER A 410 -7.96 -11.81 11.04
CA SER A 410 -8.51 -10.73 11.84
C SER A 410 -10.04 -10.69 11.77
N LEU A 411 -10.69 -10.01 12.71
CA LEU A 411 -12.15 -9.77 12.66
C LEU A 411 -12.61 -9.26 11.28
N ILE A 412 -11.89 -8.29 10.71
CA ILE A 412 -12.27 -7.70 9.42
C ILE A 412 -12.10 -8.69 8.28
N HIS A 413 -11.03 -9.49 8.30
CA HIS A 413 -10.80 -10.51 7.29
C HIS A 413 -11.83 -11.65 7.39
N MET A 414 -12.20 -12.06 8.61
CA MET A 414 -13.29 -13.03 8.80
C MET A 414 -14.62 -12.50 8.27
N CYS A 415 -14.92 -11.22 8.51
CA CYS A 415 -16.10 -10.59 7.93
C CYS A 415 -16.05 -10.54 6.39
N PHE A 416 -14.87 -10.30 5.81
CA PHE A 416 -14.66 -10.32 4.36
C PHE A 416 -14.97 -11.71 3.78
N GLU A 417 -14.45 -12.77 4.38
CA GLU A 417 -14.67 -14.15 3.90
C GLU A 417 -16.12 -14.63 4.08
N LEU A 418 -16.75 -14.32 5.22
CA LEU A 418 -18.11 -14.80 5.54
C LEU A 418 -19.22 -13.98 4.86
N TYR A 419 -19.00 -12.68 4.67
CA TYR A 419 -20.04 -11.74 4.25
C TYR A 419 -19.69 -10.89 3.03
N GLY A 420 -18.45 -10.92 2.55
CA GLY A 420 -17.98 -10.14 1.40
C GLY A 420 -17.41 -8.76 1.76
N GLY A 421 -16.80 -8.12 0.76
CA GLY A 421 -16.09 -6.86 0.90
C GLY A 421 -16.92 -5.65 1.30
N GLU A 422 -18.18 -5.59 0.87
CA GLU A 422 -19.07 -4.47 1.22
C GLU A 422 -19.32 -4.42 2.74
N VAL A 423 -19.53 -5.58 3.37
CA VAL A 423 -19.76 -5.67 4.82
C VAL A 423 -18.48 -5.36 5.58
N SER A 424 -17.33 -5.91 5.16
CA SER A 424 -16.05 -5.64 5.83
C SER A 424 -15.67 -4.16 5.76
N ASN A 425 -15.84 -3.50 4.61
CA ASN A 425 -15.59 -2.07 4.44
C ASN A 425 -16.56 -1.18 5.22
N THR A 426 -17.82 -1.61 5.34
CA THR A 426 -18.81 -0.92 6.17
C THR A 426 -18.44 -0.99 7.66
N ILE A 427 -18.00 -2.16 8.14
CA ILE A 427 -17.53 -2.35 9.52
C ILE A 427 -16.26 -1.52 9.76
N LEU A 428 -15.29 -1.55 8.83
CA LEU A 428 -14.09 -0.72 8.89
C LEU A 428 -14.43 0.77 9.00
N THR A 429 -15.38 1.24 8.20
CA THR A 429 -15.82 2.64 8.24
C THR A 429 -16.45 2.99 9.59
N ALA A 430 -17.33 2.13 10.11
CA ALA A 430 -17.98 2.37 11.39
C ALA A 430 -16.98 2.39 12.55
N LEU A 431 -16.01 1.48 12.56
CA LEU A 431 -14.95 1.43 13.56
C LEU A 431 -14.02 2.66 13.45
N ALA A 432 -13.65 3.07 12.23
CA ALA A 432 -12.83 4.28 12.03
C ALA A 432 -13.52 5.52 12.63
N ARG A 433 -14.82 5.71 12.33
CA ARG A 433 -15.60 6.82 12.89
C ARG A 433 -15.77 6.73 14.41
N LEU A 434 -16.03 5.53 14.93
CA LEU A 434 -16.10 5.28 16.38
C LEU A 434 -14.81 5.72 17.05
N PHE A 435 -13.68 5.25 16.54
CA PHE A 435 -12.37 5.50 17.11
C PHE A 435 -11.98 6.98 17.02
N THR A 436 -12.27 7.64 15.90
CA THR A 436 -12.10 9.09 15.77
C THR A 436 -12.93 9.84 16.80
N HIS A 437 -14.23 9.52 16.94
CA HIS A 437 -15.10 10.19 17.90
C HIS A 437 -14.69 9.91 19.34
N TYR A 438 -14.29 8.68 19.65
CA TYR A 438 -13.82 8.29 20.98
C TYR A 438 -12.59 9.09 21.41
N LEU A 439 -11.60 9.22 20.52
CA LEU A 439 -10.40 10.02 20.80
C LEU A 439 -10.72 11.50 20.97
N GLN A 440 -11.61 12.05 20.14
CA GLN A 440 -11.96 13.48 20.18
C GLN A 440 -12.68 13.89 21.47
N TYR A 441 -13.60 13.07 21.98
CA TYR A 441 -14.51 13.48 23.06
C TYR A 441 -14.19 12.88 24.43
N TYR A 442 -13.56 11.70 24.50
CA TYR A 442 -13.47 10.95 25.76
C TYR A 442 -12.06 10.67 26.26
N SER A 443 -11.11 10.43 25.36
CA SER A 443 -9.76 10.02 25.77
C SER A 443 -8.71 11.09 25.53
N GLY A 444 -8.71 11.71 24.34
CA GLY A 444 -7.49 12.30 23.78
C GLY A 444 -6.34 11.29 23.67
N PHE A 445 -5.28 11.68 22.97
CA PHE A 445 -4.03 10.91 22.97
C PHE A 445 -2.86 11.87 22.73
N SER A 446 -1.80 11.74 23.52
CA SER A 446 -0.60 12.58 23.40
C SER A 446 0.62 11.85 23.95
N LEU A 447 1.78 12.05 23.35
CA LEU A 447 3.05 11.50 23.82
C LEU A 447 3.92 12.62 24.38
N GLY A 448 4.42 12.46 25.59
CA GLY A 448 5.30 13.44 26.25
C GLY A 448 6.70 12.90 26.55
N ILE A 449 7.58 13.77 27.03
CA ILE A 449 8.95 13.40 27.45
C ILE A 449 8.93 12.38 28.62
N GLU A 450 7.89 12.41 29.45
CA GLU A 450 7.76 11.47 30.56
C GLU A 450 7.61 10.00 30.10
N ASP A 451 7.06 9.77 28.90
CA ASP A 451 6.87 8.43 28.33
C ASP A 451 8.19 7.78 27.90
N ILE A 452 9.22 8.59 27.62
CA ILE A 452 10.57 8.12 27.25
C ILE A 452 11.54 8.13 28.43
N TYR A 453 11.14 8.71 29.56
CA TYR A 453 12.03 8.92 30.68
C TYR A 453 12.30 7.63 31.48
N VAL A 454 13.58 7.35 31.71
CA VAL A 454 14.06 6.18 32.46
C VAL A 454 14.46 6.59 33.88
N ASN A 455 13.99 5.84 34.87
CA ASN A 455 14.28 6.03 36.28
C ASN A 455 15.78 5.97 36.58
N GLU A 456 16.23 6.74 37.57
CA GLU A 456 17.65 6.83 37.92
C GLU A 456 18.28 5.49 38.30
N LYS A 457 17.55 4.63 39.03
CA LYS A 457 18.03 3.29 39.40
C LYS A 457 18.35 2.44 38.17
N ALA A 458 17.50 2.49 37.14
CA ALA A 458 17.73 1.79 35.88
C ALA A 458 18.86 2.46 35.07
N ASN A 459 18.93 3.79 35.07
CA ASN A 459 20.00 4.52 34.38
C ASN A 459 21.39 4.25 35.00
N LYS A 460 21.50 4.11 36.33
CA LYS A 460 22.74 3.71 37.02
C LYS A 460 23.18 2.30 36.59
N LYS A 461 22.25 1.34 36.54
CA LYS A 461 22.51 -0.03 36.06
C LYS A 461 22.95 -0.04 34.58
N ARG A 462 22.26 0.71 33.71
CA ARG A 462 22.66 0.89 32.31
C ARG A 462 24.10 1.39 32.19
N ARG A 463 24.46 2.46 32.91
CA ARG A 463 25.84 2.99 32.89
C ARG A 463 26.87 1.97 33.37
N HIS A 464 26.52 1.16 34.38
CA HIS A 464 27.39 0.09 34.85
C HIS A 464 27.63 -0.95 33.75
N ILE A 465 26.58 -1.42 33.07
CA ILE A 465 26.71 -2.36 31.94
C ILE A 465 27.59 -1.76 30.83
N LEU A 466 27.40 -0.49 30.46
CA LEU A 466 28.22 0.17 29.45
C LEU A 466 29.71 0.26 29.83
N ARG A 467 30.04 0.43 31.11
CA ARG A 467 31.45 0.39 31.57
C ARG A 467 32.07 -0.98 31.40
N THR A 468 31.30 -2.06 31.59
CA THR A 468 31.79 -3.43 31.36
C THR A 468 32.03 -3.75 29.89
N ALA A 469 31.43 -2.98 28.97
CA ALA A 469 31.54 -3.21 27.52
C ALA A 469 32.99 -3.13 27.00
N LYS A 470 33.81 -2.23 27.54
CA LYS A 470 35.22 -2.08 27.12
C LYS A 470 36.03 -3.35 27.40
N LYS A 471 35.84 -3.95 28.59
CA LYS A 471 36.51 -5.20 28.97
C LYS A 471 36.01 -6.38 28.13
N LYS A 472 34.68 -6.47 27.91
CA LYS A 472 34.11 -7.52 27.06
C LYS A 472 34.56 -7.42 25.59
N GLY A 473 34.77 -6.20 25.08
CA GLY A 473 35.33 -5.98 23.74
C GLY A 473 36.76 -6.47 23.60
N LEU A 474 37.63 -6.16 24.57
CA LEU A 474 39.01 -6.66 24.57
C LEU A 474 39.07 -8.19 24.47
N ILE A 475 38.27 -8.88 25.28
CA ILE A 475 38.17 -10.35 25.29
C ILE A 475 37.66 -10.88 23.94
N ALA A 476 36.65 -10.22 23.36
CA ALA A 476 36.11 -10.59 22.05
C ALA A 476 37.17 -10.46 20.93
N THR A 477 37.97 -9.40 20.95
CA THR A 477 39.07 -9.23 19.99
C THR A 477 40.12 -10.31 20.16
N ALA A 478 40.56 -10.57 21.40
CA ALA A 478 41.59 -11.57 21.66
C ALA A 478 41.14 -12.99 21.25
N LYS A 479 39.87 -13.32 21.46
CA LYS A 479 39.27 -14.59 21.04
C LYS A 479 39.18 -14.72 19.51
N ALA A 480 38.81 -13.64 18.82
CA ALA A 480 38.65 -13.68 17.36
C ALA A 480 39.96 -13.77 16.58
N ILE A 481 41.05 -13.28 17.18
CA ILE A 481 42.39 -13.18 16.58
C ILE A 481 43.31 -14.31 17.08
N ASP A 482 42.77 -15.26 17.85
CA ASP A 482 43.45 -16.47 18.33
C ASP A 482 44.73 -16.15 19.16
N VAL A 483 44.54 -15.36 20.23
CA VAL A 483 45.59 -15.06 21.22
C VAL A 483 45.59 -16.16 22.30
N ASP A 484 46.78 -16.60 22.73
CA ASP A 484 46.96 -17.77 23.62
C ASP A 484 46.27 -17.61 24.99
N ASN A 485 45.99 -16.38 25.42
CA ASN A 485 45.19 -16.08 26.63
C ASN A 485 44.15 -14.94 26.40
N PRO A 486 42.90 -15.26 26.01
CA PRO A 486 41.91 -14.25 25.65
C PRO A 486 41.30 -13.49 26.84
N GLU A 487 41.42 -13.98 28.07
CA GLU A 487 40.85 -13.30 29.25
C GLU A 487 41.72 -12.15 29.77
N ASN A 488 43.04 -12.26 29.56
CA ASN A 488 44.01 -11.22 29.88
C ASN A 488 45.14 -11.21 28.82
N PRO A 489 44.85 -10.69 27.61
CA PRO A 489 45.80 -10.73 26.51
C PRO A 489 46.98 -9.79 26.75
N ASP A 490 48.19 -10.21 26.34
CA ASP A 490 49.36 -9.35 26.31
C ASP A 490 49.16 -8.24 25.26
N PRO A 491 49.27 -6.94 25.62
CA PRO A 491 49.01 -5.85 24.69
C PRO A 491 49.87 -5.85 23.43
N GLU A 492 51.13 -6.31 23.51
CA GLU A 492 52.03 -6.33 22.34
C GLU A 492 51.70 -7.45 21.36
N GLU A 493 51.42 -8.66 21.87
CA GLU A 493 50.98 -9.80 21.06
C GLU A 493 49.65 -9.48 20.34
N LEU A 494 48.67 -8.94 21.08
CA LEU A 494 47.37 -8.56 20.56
C LEU A 494 47.48 -7.52 19.44
N LEU A 495 48.32 -6.49 19.62
CA LEU A 495 48.53 -5.45 18.63
C LEU A 495 49.19 -5.99 17.35
N THR A 496 50.15 -6.90 17.51
CA THR A 496 50.86 -7.52 16.38
C THR A 496 49.92 -8.39 15.56
N LYS A 497 49.21 -9.33 16.21
CA LYS A 497 48.23 -10.18 15.53
C LYS A 497 47.07 -9.37 14.92
N TYR A 498 46.61 -8.29 15.55
CA TYR A 498 45.59 -7.41 14.96
C TYR A 498 46.13 -6.73 13.69
N LYS A 499 47.35 -6.18 13.71
CA LYS A 499 47.98 -5.60 12.52
C LYS A 499 48.10 -6.62 11.39
N ASP A 500 48.51 -7.85 11.71
CA ASP A 500 48.63 -8.92 10.72
C ASP A 500 47.27 -9.20 10.08
N VAL A 501 46.22 -9.39 10.88
CA VAL A 501 44.84 -9.60 10.41
C VAL A 501 44.31 -8.43 9.57
N HIS A 502 44.63 -7.19 9.91
CA HIS A 502 44.21 -6.01 9.16
C HIS A 502 44.97 -5.84 7.83
N CYS A 503 46.25 -6.20 7.80
CA CYS A 503 47.10 -6.09 6.62
C CYS A 503 47.01 -7.32 5.69
N CYS A 504 46.44 -8.44 6.16
CA CYS A 504 46.17 -9.61 5.35
C CYS A 504 45.26 -9.24 4.17
N ARG A 505 45.61 -9.73 2.96
CA ARG A 505 44.73 -9.64 1.78
C ARG A 505 43.43 -10.40 1.97
N ASP A 506 43.48 -11.48 2.75
CA ASP A 506 42.32 -12.28 3.11
C ASP A 506 41.60 -11.65 4.30
N ASP A 507 40.41 -11.16 4.01
CA ASP A 507 39.51 -10.47 4.92
C ASP A 507 38.77 -11.42 5.89
N PHE A 508 39.26 -12.65 6.05
CA PHE A 508 38.65 -13.66 6.92
C PHE A 508 38.77 -13.30 8.40
N GLY A 509 39.95 -12.86 8.86
CA GLY A 509 40.17 -12.52 10.26
C GLY A 509 39.36 -11.30 10.73
N LEU A 510 39.20 -10.28 9.87
CA LEU A 510 38.34 -9.13 10.15
C LEU A 510 36.86 -9.50 10.23
N LYS A 511 36.39 -10.41 9.36
CA LYS A 511 35.02 -10.94 9.44
C LYS A 511 34.78 -11.68 10.76
N MET A 512 35.75 -12.48 11.19
CA MET A 512 35.62 -13.25 12.42
C MET A 512 35.64 -12.35 13.67
N LEU A 513 36.49 -11.31 13.64
CA LEU A 513 36.45 -10.23 14.64
C LEU A 513 35.08 -9.55 14.71
N ASP A 514 34.50 -9.21 13.56
CA ASP A 514 33.19 -8.58 13.51
C ASP A 514 32.09 -9.48 14.05
N MET A 515 32.15 -10.78 13.75
CA MET A 515 31.20 -11.78 14.26
C MET A 515 31.24 -11.89 15.79
N GLU A 516 32.43 -12.07 16.39
CA GLU A 516 32.56 -12.17 17.85
C GLU A 516 32.17 -10.86 18.55
N MET A 517 32.53 -9.71 17.98
CA MET A 517 32.10 -8.40 18.51
C MET A 517 30.58 -8.21 18.44
N LYS A 518 29.92 -8.69 17.39
CA LYS A 518 28.46 -8.65 17.28
C LYS A 518 27.78 -9.51 18.34
N ASN A 519 28.33 -10.69 18.66
CA ASN A 519 27.78 -11.55 19.73
C ASN A 519 27.82 -10.85 21.10
N VAL A 520 28.95 -10.21 21.41
CA VAL A 520 29.12 -9.48 22.68
C VAL A 520 28.23 -8.23 22.74
N THR A 521 28.20 -7.42 21.68
CA THR A 521 27.36 -6.21 21.62
C THR A 521 25.87 -6.54 21.62
N GLY A 522 25.45 -7.63 20.98
CA GLY A 522 24.08 -8.14 21.04
C GLY A 522 23.66 -8.54 22.46
N THR A 523 24.55 -9.21 23.20
CA THR A 523 24.32 -9.57 24.61
C THR A 523 24.16 -8.32 25.48
N LEU A 524 25.05 -7.33 25.32
CA LEU A 524 24.98 -6.05 26.03
C LEU A 524 23.68 -5.29 25.72
N ASN A 525 23.27 -5.25 24.46
CA ASN A 525 22.03 -4.61 24.04
C ASN A 525 20.82 -5.25 24.75
N ASN A 526 20.75 -6.59 24.76
CA ASN A 526 19.69 -7.34 25.43
C ASN A 526 19.64 -7.10 26.95
N GLU A 527 20.79 -7.06 27.63
CA GLU A 527 20.88 -6.74 29.06
C GLU A 527 20.34 -5.33 29.37
N ILE A 528 20.75 -4.33 28.59
CA ILE A 528 20.31 -2.94 28.79
C ILE A 528 18.80 -2.83 28.51
N ASN A 529 18.29 -3.50 27.47
CA ASN A 529 16.87 -3.49 27.14
C ASN A 529 15.99 -4.06 28.25
N LYS A 530 16.42 -5.17 28.88
CA LYS A 530 15.71 -5.75 30.04
C LYS A 530 15.66 -4.79 31.24
N VAL A 531 16.74 -4.05 31.48
CA VAL A 531 16.84 -3.10 32.61
C VAL A 531 15.96 -1.87 32.37
N CYS A 532 16.03 -1.28 31.19
CA CYS A 532 15.41 0.00 30.88
C CYS A 532 13.92 -0.14 30.51
N THR A 533 13.56 -1.03 29.60
CA THR A 533 12.21 -1.06 29.01
C THR A 533 11.17 -1.76 29.89
N LEU A 534 11.53 -2.87 30.54
CA LEU A 534 10.57 -3.67 31.33
C LEU A 534 10.32 -3.12 32.75
N LYS A 535 11.37 -2.59 33.39
CA LYS A 535 11.30 -2.15 34.80
C LYS A 535 11.76 -0.72 35.02
N GLY A 536 12.43 -0.13 34.04
CA GLY A 536 13.17 1.11 34.19
C GLY A 536 12.42 2.37 33.79
N LEU A 537 11.35 2.29 32.99
CA LEU A 537 10.58 3.46 32.59
C LEU A 537 9.80 4.06 33.76
N ARG A 538 9.68 5.39 33.75
CA ARG A 538 8.94 6.16 34.75
C ARG A 538 7.44 5.89 34.65
N LYS A 539 6.87 6.18 33.47
CA LYS A 539 5.52 5.73 33.10
C LYS A 539 5.58 4.31 32.57
N LYS A 540 4.68 3.45 33.06
CA LYS A 540 4.56 2.06 32.63
C LYS A 540 3.30 1.89 31.79
N PHE A 541 3.31 0.91 30.89
CA PHE A 541 2.10 0.41 30.26
C PHE A 541 1.01 0.09 31.32
N PRO A 542 -0.28 0.39 31.08
CA PRO A 542 -0.87 0.96 29.85
C PRO A 542 -0.78 2.48 29.72
N TYR A 543 -0.38 3.20 30.77
CA TYR A 543 -0.34 4.67 30.80
C TYR A 543 0.82 5.30 30.01
N ASN A 544 1.82 4.51 29.63
CA ASN A 544 2.91 4.96 28.77
C ASN A 544 2.46 4.92 27.31
N ASN A 545 2.28 6.10 26.72
CA ASN A 545 1.71 6.23 25.39
C ASN A 545 2.67 5.78 24.27
N LEU A 546 4.00 5.90 24.46
CA LEU A 546 4.97 5.35 23.51
C LEU A 546 4.92 3.81 23.50
N GLN A 547 4.85 3.19 24.67
CA GLN A 547 4.72 1.74 24.77
C GLN A 547 3.38 1.27 24.18
N LEU A 548 2.28 1.99 24.47
CA LEU A 548 0.98 1.67 23.91
C LEU A 548 1.00 1.69 22.38
N MET A 549 1.64 2.68 21.74
CA MET A 549 1.78 2.76 20.28
C MET A 549 2.54 1.56 19.70
N VAL A 550 3.65 1.18 20.33
CA VAL A 550 4.54 0.12 19.86
C VAL A 550 3.92 -1.26 20.04
N GLU A 551 3.41 -1.54 21.24
CA GLU A 551 2.86 -2.85 21.62
C GLU A 551 1.54 -3.14 20.89
N SER A 552 0.67 -2.13 20.72
CA SER A 552 -0.56 -2.26 19.92
C SER A 552 -0.30 -2.37 18.42
N GLY A 553 0.90 -1.97 17.97
CA GLY A 553 1.29 -1.92 16.57
C GLY A 553 0.75 -0.72 15.79
N ALA A 554 0.27 0.32 16.47
CA ALA A 554 -0.19 1.57 15.85
C ALA A 554 0.91 2.24 15.01
N LYS A 555 2.07 2.50 15.63
CA LYS A 555 3.26 3.05 14.95
C LYS A 555 4.51 2.77 15.78
N GLY A 556 5.63 2.55 15.08
CA GLY A 556 6.93 2.25 15.69
C GLY A 556 7.11 0.78 16.03
N SER A 557 8.32 0.44 16.47
CA SER A 557 8.69 -0.90 16.93
C SER A 557 9.37 -0.83 18.30
N THR A 558 9.55 -1.98 18.93
CA THR A 558 10.28 -2.10 20.21
C THR A 558 11.70 -1.58 20.07
N VAL A 559 12.34 -1.77 18.90
CA VAL A 559 13.66 -1.24 18.59
C VAL A 559 13.66 0.29 18.62
N ASN A 560 12.65 0.95 18.03
CA ASN A 560 12.55 2.42 18.07
C ASN A 560 12.44 2.94 19.51
N ALA A 561 11.59 2.33 20.34
CA ALA A 561 11.46 2.71 21.74
C ALA A 561 12.77 2.50 22.53
N MET A 562 13.50 1.43 22.22
CA MET A 562 14.82 1.14 22.78
C MET A 562 15.87 2.17 22.35
N GLN A 563 15.91 2.58 21.08
CA GLN A 563 16.87 3.59 20.61
C GLN A 563 16.64 4.97 21.24
N ILE A 564 15.38 5.31 21.51
CA ILE A 564 15.03 6.56 22.19
C ILE A 564 15.45 6.52 23.67
N SER A 565 15.08 5.45 24.38
CA SER A 565 15.15 5.41 25.85
C SER A 565 16.37 4.68 26.42
N CYS A 566 16.94 3.72 25.67
CA CYS A 566 17.95 2.77 26.14
C CYS A 566 19.32 3.04 25.51
N LEU A 567 19.53 2.68 24.24
CA LEU A 567 20.74 2.93 23.46
C LEU A 567 20.47 2.75 21.96
N LEU A 568 21.28 3.34 21.08
CA LEU A 568 21.20 3.11 19.63
C LEU A 568 21.63 1.68 19.25
N GLY A 569 22.69 1.17 19.88
CA GLY A 569 23.23 -0.18 19.60
C GLY A 569 24.41 -0.17 18.63
N GLN A 570 24.73 -1.35 18.11
CA GLN A 570 25.78 -1.52 17.10
C GLN A 570 25.31 -0.94 15.77
N ILE A 571 26.09 -0.03 15.20
CA ILE A 571 25.88 0.48 13.84
C ILE A 571 26.67 -0.40 12.89
N GLU A 572 26.02 -0.84 11.82
CA GLU A 572 26.59 -1.70 10.79
C GLU A 572 26.58 -0.99 9.44
N LEU A 573 27.61 -1.25 8.62
CA LEU A 573 27.72 -0.81 7.23
C LEU A 573 27.89 -2.04 6.34
N GLU A 574 27.00 -2.27 5.39
CA GLU A 574 27.00 -3.43 4.48
C GLU A 574 27.12 -4.78 5.23
N GLY A 575 26.53 -4.86 6.43
CA GLY A 575 26.58 -6.04 7.30
C GLY A 575 27.89 -6.23 8.06
N ARG A 576 28.79 -5.24 8.08
CA ARG A 576 30.06 -5.23 8.82
C ARG A 576 30.11 -4.10 9.86
N ARG A 577 31.13 -4.11 10.73
CA ARG A 577 31.37 -2.97 11.64
C ARG A 577 32.04 -1.82 10.89
N MET A 578 32.30 -0.74 11.62
CA MET A 578 32.96 0.44 11.03
C MET A 578 34.30 0.07 10.41
N PRO A 579 34.54 0.45 9.14
CA PRO A 579 35.79 0.12 8.47
C PRO A 579 36.97 0.81 9.14
N LEU A 580 38.11 0.12 9.13
CA LEU A 580 39.38 0.67 9.61
C LEU A 580 40.05 1.46 8.49
N MET A 581 40.67 2.58 8.84
CA MET A 581 41.56 3.34 7.96
C MET A 581 42.92 2.62 7.87
N LEU A 582 43.78 3.02 6.92
CA LEU A 582 45.12 2.44 6.76
C LEU A 582 45.97 2.46 8.04
N ASN A 583 45.76 3.46 8.90
CA ASN A 583 46.46 3.58 10.19
C ASN A 583 45.88 2.66 11.30
N GLY A 584 44.89 1.82 10.99
CA GLY A 584 44.22 0.92 11.94
C GLY A 584 43.20 1.60 12.85
N SER A 585 42.84 2.86 12.62
CA SER A 585 41.80 3.57 13.40
C SER A 585 40.49 3.67 12.62
N THR A 586 39.35 3.68 13.30
CA THR A 586 38.03 3.92 12.67
C THR A 586 37.69 5.40 12.53
N LEU A 587 38.18 6.23 13.45
CA LEU A 587 38.16 7.70 13.38
C LEU A 587 39.48 8.26 13.91
N PRO A 588 39.87 9.49 13.50
CA PRO A 588 41.06 10.16 14.02
C PRO A 588 41.08 10.36 15.54
N SER A 589 39.90 10.32 16.19
CA SER A 589 39.77 10.44 17.64
C SER A 589 40.06 9.15 18.40
N PHE A 590 40.07 7.99 17.72
CA PHE A 590 40.34 6.69 18.34
C PHE A 590 41.81 6.32 18.16
N ARG A 591 42.34 5.53 19.10
CA ARG A 591 43.68 4.97 18.97
C ARG A 591 43.70 3.93 17.84
N SER A 592 44.84 3.77 17.20
CA SER A 592 45.05 2.68 16.25
C SER A 592 44.78 1.33 16.94
N TYR A 593 43.98 0.49 16.28
CA TYR A 593 43.59 -0.84 16.75
C TYR A 593 42.89 -0.85 18.12
N ASP A 594 42.08 0.17 18.39
CA ASP A 594 41.26 0.25 19.61
C ASP A 594 40.22 -0.90 19.65
N THR A 595 40.34 -1.77 20.65
CA THR A 595 39.49 -2.95 20.86
C THR A 595 38.16 -2.63 21.54
N SER A 596 37.91 -1.36 21.88
CA SER A 596 36.63 -0.99 22.47
C SER A 596 35.48 -1.15 21.46
N PRO A 597 34.31 -1.63 21.90
CA PRO A 597 33.14 -1.73 21.02
C PRO A 597 32.74 -0.36 20.43
N GLN A 598 32.96 0.73 21.18
CA GLN A 598 32.67 2.10 20.76
C GLN A 598 33.47 2.51 19.52
N ALA A 599 34.76 2.18 19.47
CA ALA A 599 35.59 2.45 18.29
C ALA A 599 35.06 1.71 17.05
N GLY A 600 34.51 0.50 17.23
CA GLY A 600 33.88 -0.26 16.17
C GLY A 600 32.42 0.09 15.86
N GLY A 601 31.90 1.23 16.32
CA GLY A 601 30.55 1.69 16.01
C GLY A 601 29.44 1.24 16.98
N PHE A 602 29.78 0.71 18.16
CA PHE A 602 28.78 0.45 19.21
C PHE A 602 28.39 1.74 19.93
N VAL A 603 27.21 2.26 19.63
CA VAL A 603 26.70 3.52 20.19
C VAL A 603 25.97 3.24 21.51
N GLY A 604 26.61 3.62 22.61
CA GLY A 604 26.04 3.53 23.96
C GLY A 604 25.07 4.68 24.27
N GLY A 605 25.19 5.79 23.53
CA GLY A 605 24.28 6.92 23.54
C GLY A 605 22.84 6.57 23.14
N ARG A 606 21.90 7.47 23.44
CA ARG A 606 20.46 7.33 23.17
C ARG A 606 19.87 8.67 22.78
N PHE A 607 18.79 8.69 22.00
CA PHE A 607 18.21 9.97 21.54
C PHE A 607 17.73 10.86 22.69
N LEU A 608 17.25 10.28 23.80
CA LEU A 608 16.80 11.05 24.97
C LEU A 608 17.89 11.96 25.57
N THR A 609 19.15 11.53 25.57
CA THR A 609 20.26 12.28 26.21
C THR A 609 21.26 12.83 25.20
N GLY A 610 21.02 12.65 23.91
CA GLY A 610 22.00 12.87 22.86
C GLY A 610 23.02 11.74 22.74
N ILE A 611 23.78 11.82 21.64
CA ILE A 611 24.87 10.91 21.28
C ILE A 611 26.17 11.70 21.15
N ASN A 612 27.31 11.07 21.43
CA ASN A 612 28.61 11.74 21.38
C ASN A 612 29.03 12.06 19.93
N PRO A 613 29.93 13.02 19.67
CA PRO A 613 30.35 13.37 18.32
C PRO A 613 30.90 12.19 17.49
N GLN A 614 31.67 11.28 18.09
CA GLN A 614 32.16 10.08 17.40
C GLN A 614 31.00 9.16 16.99
N GLU A 615 30.06 8.94 17.92
CA GLU A 615 28.86 8.11 17.71
C GLU A 615 27.93 8.73 16.66
N TYR A 616 27.79 10.06 16.66
CA TYR A 616 27.01 10.82 15.69
C TYR A 616 27.52 10.62 14.26
N PHE A 617 28.84 10.63 14.09
CA PHE A 617 29.46 10.41 12.78
C PHE A 617 29.17 9.00 12.26
N PHE A 618 29.35 7.96 13.08
CA PHE A 618 29.00 6.59 12.71
C PHE A 618 27.50 6.43 12.40
N HIS A 619 26.64 7.03 13.20
CA HIS A 619 25.19 7.00 12.95
C HIS A 619 24.83 7.66 11.61
N SER A 620 25.50 8.76 11.27
CA SER A 620 25.31 9.46 9.99
C SER A 620 25.73 8.61 8.78
N MET A 621 26.77 7.78 8.93
CA MET A 621 27.20 6.86 7.87
C MET A 621 26.10 5.83 7.55
N ALA A 622 25.53 5.17 8.56
CA ALA A 622 24.46 4.20 8.36
C ALA A 622 23.18 4.84 7.80
N GLY A 623 22.85 6.07 8.22
CA GLY A 623 21.75 6.83 7.63
C GLY A 623 21.94 7.07 6.12
N ARG A 624 23.18 7.34 5.68
CA ARG A 624 23.51 7.58 4.28
C ARG A 624 23.44 6.31 3.44
N GLU A 625 23.87 5.17 3.97
CA GLU A 625 23.77 3.87 3.28
C GLU A 625 22.31 3.56 2.91
N GLY A 626 21.37 3.71 3.85
CA GLY A 626 19.94 3.46 3.58
C GLY A 626 19.36 4.33 2.47
N ILE A 627 19.80 5.58 2.36
CA ILE A 627 19.38 6.50 1.29
C ILE A 627 19.96 6.06 -0.06
N ILE A 628 21.25 5.70 -0.09
CA ILE A 628 21.93 5.23 -1.32
C ILE A 628 21.27 3.94 -1.81
N ASP A 629 21.00 3.00 -0.91
CA ASP A 629 20.40 1.72 -1.25
C ASP A 629 19.00 1.89 -1.87
N THR A 630 18.21 2.80 -1.30
CA THR A 630 16.89 3.18 -1.84
C THR A 630 17.00 3.77 -3.24
N ALA A 631 17.98 4.63 -3.49
CA ALA A 631 18.18 5.26 -4.81
C ALA A 631 18.62 4.25 -5.89
N VAL A 632 19.45 3.26 -5.54
CA VAL A 632 19.98 2.29 -6.51
C VAL A 632 19.00 1.15 -6.80
N LYS A 633 18.37 0.56 -5.77
CA LYS A 633 17.52 -0.63 -5.92
C LYS A 633 16.20 -0.39 -6.65
N THR A 634 15.67 0.83 -6.61
CA THR A 634 14.40 1.20 -7.27
C THR A 634 14.45 1.07 -8.80
N SER A 635 15.59 1.38 -9.42
CA SER A 635 15.74 1.32 -10.87
C SER A 635 15.73 -0.12 -11.43
N ARG A 636 16.41 -1.05 -10.75
CA ARG A 636 16.58 -2.44 -11.21
C ARG A 636 15.28 -3.24 -11.15
N SER A 637 14.54 -3.10 -10.06
CA SER A 637 13.28 -3.81 -9.83
C SER A 637 12.20 -3.43 -10.85
N GLY A 638 12.03 -2.14 -11.16
CA GLY A 638 11.06 -1.69 -12.16
C GLY A 638 11.34 -2.18 -13.58
N TYR A 639 12.63 -2.30 -13.95
CA TYR A 639 13.00 -2.86 -15.25
C TYR A 639 12.66 -4.35 -15.34
N LEU A 640 13.04 -5.13 -14.32
CA LEU A 640 12.75 -6.56 -14.24
C LEU A 640 11.24 -6.83 -14.33
N GLN A 641 10.44 -6.10 -13.56
CA GLN A 641 9.00 -6.23 -13.56
C GLN A 641 8.41 -6.01 -14.95
N ARG A 642 8.86 -4.99 -15.68
CA ARG A 642 8.40 -4.72 -17.04
C ARG A 642 8.73 -5.87 -17.99
N CYS A 643 9.92 -6.45 -17.89
CA CYS A 643 10.30 -7.61 -18.70
C CYS A 643 9.36 -8.78 -18.42
N LEU A 644 9.09 -9.10 -17.14
CA LEU A 644 8.17 -10.16 -16.78
C LEU A 644 6.76 -9.91 -17.31
N ILE A 645 6.19 -8.73 -17.05
CA ILE A 645 4.82 -8.39 -17.51
C ILE A 645 4.72 -8.54 -19.03
N LYS A 646 5.73 -8.11 -19.80
CA LYS A 646 5.69 -8.22 -21.26
C LYS A 646 5.77 -9.64 -21.81
N HIS A 647 6.36 -10.58 -21.09
CA HIS A 647 6.33 -11.99 -21.49
C HIS A 647 5.08 -12.71 -20.99
N LEU A 648 4.43 -12.20 -19.94
CA LEU A 648 3.30 -12.86 -19.28
C LEU A 648 1.93 -12.20 -19.57
N GLU A 649 1.87 -11.15 -20.40
CA GLU A 649 0.62 -10.37 -20.59
C GLU A 649 -0.49 -11.12 -21.34
N GLY A 650 -0.15 -12.09 -22.19
CA GLY A 650 -1.11 -12.90 -22.94
C GLY A 650 -1.64 -14.12 -22.16
N ILE A 651 -1.04 -14.43 -21.00
CA ILE A 651 -1.33 -15.66 -20.27
C ILE A 651 -2.65 -15.52 -19.52
N THR A 652 -3.59 -16.43 -19.82
CA THR A 652 -4.93 -16.44 -19.24
C THR A 652 -5.40 -17.85 -18.92
N VAL A 653 -6.27 -17.98 -17.90
CA VAL A 653 -6.98 -19.22 -17.59
C VAL A 653 -8.19 -19.33 -18.52
N GLN A 654 -8.27 -20.42 -19.28
CA GLN A 654 -9.35 -20.69 -20.22
C GLN A 654 -10.52 -21.42 -19.54
N TYR A 655 -11.67 -21.50 -20.22
CA TYR A 655 -12.88 -22.15 -19.71
C TYR A 655 -12.70 -23.66 -19.41
N ASP A 656 -11.69 -24.31 -20.01
CA ASP A 656 -11.32 -25.69 -19.74
C ASP A 656 -10.30 -25.84 -18.58
N HIS A 657 -10.08 -24.76 -17.82
CA HIS A 657 -9.12 -24.64 -16.72
C HIS A 657 -7.63 -24.70 -17.11
N THR A 658 -7.32 -24.86 -18.39
CA THR A 658 -5.92 -24.78 -18.87
C THR A 658 -5.44 -23.34 -18.87
N VAL A 659 -4.14 -23.15 -18.59
CA VAL A 659 -3.46 -21.86 -18.69
C VAL A 659 -2.81 -21.79 -20.05
N ARG A 660 -3.25 -20.85 -20.88
CA ARG A 660 -2.76 -20.68 -22.25
C ARG A 660 -2.23 -19.28 -22.50
N ASP A 661 -1.25 -19.17 -23.38
CA ASP A 661 -0.86 -17.88 -23.94
C ASP A 661 -1.83 -17.46 -25.06
N SER A 662 -1.71 -16.21 -25.51
CA SER A 662 -2.54 -15.56 -26.51
C SER A 662 -2.52 -16.23 -27.90
N ASP A 663 -1.51 -17.04 -28.20
CA ASP A 663 -1.40 -17.85 -29.42
C ASP A 663 -2.11 -19.22 -29.31
N GLY A 664 -2.61 -19.58 -28.12
CA GLY A 664 -3.25 -20.86 -27.83
C GLY A 664 -2.32 -21.94 -27.29
N THR A 665 -1.02 -21.66 -27.14
CA THR A 665 -0.04 -22.59 -26.56
C THR A 665 -0.39 -22.84 -25.09
N VAL A 666 -0.49 -24.12 -24.72
CA VAL A 666 -0.79 -24.54 -23.33
C VAL A 666 0.48 -24.48 -22.50
N ILE A 667 0.45 -23.73 -21.41
CA ILE A 667 1.55 -23.59 -20.44
C ILE A 667 1.33 -24.50 -19.23
N GLN A 668 0.11 -24.55 -18.72
CA GLN A 668 -0.28 -25.44 -17.61
C GLN A 668 -1.63 -26.09 -17.93
N PHE A 669 -1.78 -27.36 -17.57
CA PHE A 669 -3.06 -28.06 -17.71
C PHE A 669 -4.09 -27.63 -16.67
N LEU A 670 -3.62 -27.18 -15.50
CA LEU A 670 -4.44 -26.66 -14.42
C LEU A 670 -3.67 -25.56 -13.71
N TYR A 671 -4.33 -24.44 -13.44
CA TYR A 671 -3.70 -23.31 -12.75
C TYR A 671 -3.14 -23.74 -11.39
N GLY A 672 -1.83 -23.57 -11.19
CA GLY A 672 -1.20 -23.91 -9.91
C GLY A 672 -1.24 -25.40 -9.54
N GLU A 673 -1.51 -26.29 -10.51
CA GLU A 673 -1.70 -27.74 -10.33
C GLU A 673 -2.93 -28.15 -9.49
N ASP A 674 -3.63 -27.21 -8.87
CA ASP A 674 -4.82 -27.45 -8.03
C ASP A 674 -6.08 -26.68 -8.49
N GLY A 675 -5.94 -25.71 -9.40
CA GLY A 675 -7.04 -24.91 -9.94
C GLY A 675 -7.55 -23.84 -8.97
N MET A 676 -6.83 -23.58 -7.87
CA MET A 676 -7.32 -22.74 -6.78
C MET A 676 -6.86 -21.29 -6.88
N ASP A 677 -7.77 -20.35 -6.65
CA ASP A 677 -7.44 -18.92 -6.56
C ASP A 677 -6.81 -18.61 -5.19
N PRO A 678 -5.57 -18.08 -5.11
CA PRO A 678 -4.91 -17.73 -3.85
C PRO A 678 -5.74 -16.81 -2.95
N LEU A 679 -6.63 -16.00 -3.53
CA LEU A 679 -7.51 -15.07 -2.81
C LEU A 679 -8.61 -15.79 -2.02
N LYS A 680 -8.97 -17.03 -2.38
CA LYS A 680 -10.06 -17.80 -1.75
C LYS A 680 -9.56 -18.94 -0.87
N MET A 681 -8.24 -19.05 -0.69
CA MET A 681 -7.61 -20.19 -0.01
C MET A 681 -7.38 -20.00 1.49
N GLN A 682 -7.61 -18.80 2.05
CA GLN A 682 -7.14 -18.49 3.42
C GLN A 682 -7.77 -19.38 4.50
N LEU A 683 -9.08 -19.67 4.39
CA LEU A 683 -9.82 -20.53 5.32
C LEU A 683 -9.76 -22.02 4.99
N LEU A 684 -9.33 -22.39 3.79
CA LEU A 684 -9.24 -23.79 3.34
C LEU A 684 -7.96 -24.50 3.81
N LYS A 685 -7.06 -23.78 4.47
CA LYS A 685 -5.84 -24.37 5.06
C LYS A 685 -6.21 -25.28 6.24
N GLU A 686 -5.58 -26.44 6.31
CA GLU A 686 -5.84 -27.49 7.33
C GLU A 686 -5.85 -26.94 8.76
N ASN A 687 -4.86 -26.11 9.11
CA ASN A 687 -4.73 -25.48 10.44
C ASN A 687 -5.82 -24.44 10.77
N ARG A 688 -6.75 -24.16 9.85
CA ARG A 688 -7.80 -23.13 9.96
C ARG A 688 -9.20 -23.66 9.68
N LEU A 689 -9.35 -24.93 9.34
CA LEU A 689 -10.65 -25.57 9.15
C LEU A 689 -11.52 -25.52 10.42
N HIS A 690 -10.93 -25.55 11.62
CA HIS A 690 -11.67 -25.37 12.88
C HIS A 690 -12.43 -24.04 12.92
N LEU A 691 -11.82 -22.95 12.43
CA LEU A 691 -12.39 -21.61 12.44
C LEU A 691 -13.56 -21.50 11.45
N LEU A 692 -13.45 -22.19 10.31
CA LEU A 692 -14.56 -22.36 9.37
C LEU A 692 -15.68 -23.20 9.99
N GLY A 693 -15.32 -24.28 10.70
CA GLY A 693 -16.26 -25.13 11.45
C GLY A 693 -17.06 -24.35 12.49
N MET A 694 -16.44 -23.43 13.22
CA MET A 694 -17.14 -22.54 14.17
C MET A 694 -18.14 -21.58 13.51
N ASN A 695 -17.92 -21.27 12.22
CA ASN A 695 -18.74 -20.34 11.43
C ASN A 695 -19.52 -21.06 10.32
N TYR A 696 -19.71 -22.38 10.42
CA TYR A 696 -20.28 -23.18 9.33
C TYR A 696 -21.67 -22.67 8.91
N GLU A 697 -22.51 -22.28 9.88
CA GLU A 697 -23.86 -21.76 9.63
C GLU A 697 -23.83 -20.41 8.89
N ALA A 698 -22.82 -19.57 9.15
CA ALA A 698 -22.65 -18.29 8.47
C ALA A 698 -22.09 -18.45 7.05
N ALA A 699 -21.24 -19.46 6.84
CA ALA A 699 -20.64 -19.80 5.55
C ALA A 699 -21.59 -20.59 4.63
N MET A 700 -22.50 -21.38 5.20
CA MET A 700 -23.41 -22.23 4.47
C MET A 700 -24.49 -21.40 3.75
N SER A 701 -24.48 -21.46 2.42
CA SER A 701 -25.57 -20.94 1.59
C SER A 701 -26.48 -22.10 1.19
N GLU A 702 -27.71 -22.12 1.69
CA GLU A 702 -28.70 -23.16 1.32
C GLU A 702 -28.88 -23.29 -0.19
N LYS A 703 -28.82 -22.16 -0.91
CA LYS A 703 -28.87 -22.13 -2.38
C LYS A 703 -27.67 -22.85 -3.01
N ASN A 704 -26.45 -22.56 -2.53
CA ASN A 704 -25.25 -23.19 -3.07
C ASN A 704 -25.23 -24.69 -2.74
N VAL A 705 -25.71 -25.07 -1.55
CA VAL A 705 -25.84 -26.48 -1.17
C VAL A 705 -26.86 -27.18 -2.06
N HIS A 706 -27.97 -26.52 -2.41
CA HIS A 706 -28.95 -27.07 -3.35
C HIS A 706 -28.37 -27.22 -4.76
N VAL A 707 -27.67 -26.21 -5.27
CA VAL A 707 -27.00 -26.27 -6.58
C VAL A 707 -25.88 -27.31 -6.59
N LEU A 708 -25.06 -27.40 -5.55
CA LEU A 708 -24.03 -28.42 -5.43
C LEU A 708 -24.64 -29.81 -5.36
N LYS A 709 -25.73 -30.01 -4.61
CA LYS A 709 -26.46 -31.28 -4.61
C LYS A 709 -27.02 -31.63 -5.99
N GLN A 710 -27.40 -30.64 -6.80
CA GLN A 710 -27.81 -30.84 -8.20
C GLN A 710 -26.63 -31.10 -9.13
N MET A 711 -25.46 -30.49 -8.89
CA MET A 711 -24.23 -30.70 -9.66
C MET A 711 -23.51 -32.00 -9.32
N VAL A 712 -23.70 -32.53 -8.10
CA VAL A 712 -23.05 -33.76 -7.60
C VAL A 712 -23.71 -35.04 -8.16
N ASP A 713 -24.80 -34.92 -8.93
CA ASP A 713 -25.49 -36.06 -9.54
C ASP A 713 -25.51 -35.98 -11.08
N VAL A 714 -24.37 -36.19 -11.76
CA VAL A 714 -24.33 -36.76 -13.13
C VAL A 714 -22.99 -37.51 -13.39
N ASP A 715 -23.09 -38.85 -13.40
CA ASP A 715 -22.34 -39.83 -14.24
C ASP A 715 -20.86 -40.24 -14.04
N LEU A 716 -19.99 -39.56 -13.27
CA LEU A 716 -18.57 -40.01 -13.21
C LEU A 716 -18.28 -41.27 -12.36
N ASN A 717 -19.22 -41.71 -11.51
CA ASN A 717 -19.01 -42.87 -10.62
C ASN A 717 -19.75 -44.15 -11.03
N LYS A 718 -20.59 -44.11 -12.09
CA LYS A 718 -21.30 -45.31 -12.57
C LYS A 718 -20.56 -46.07 -13.67
N GLU A 719 -19.65 -45.43 -14.41
CA GLU A 719 -18.86 -46.11 -15.45
C GLU A 719 -17.66 -46.90 -14.90
N LYS A 720 -17.17 -46.61 -13.68
CA LYS A 720 -16.06 -47.37 -13.07
C LYS A 720 -16.45 -48.68 -12.37
N LYS A 721 -17.68 -49.18 -12.59
CA LYS A 721 -18.13 -50.49 -12.09
C LYS A 721 -18.41 -51.51 -13.20
N LYS A 722 -17.99 -51.24 -14.43
CA LYS A 722 -18.23 -52.14 -15.58
C LYS A 722 -17.04 -52.40 -16.50
N ASP A 723 -15.82 -52.06 -16.10
CA ASP A 723 -14.59 -52.55 -16.74
C ASP A 723 -13.72 -53.31 -15.74
#